data_AF-A0A1G2VQ89-F1
#
_entry.id   AF-A0A1G2VQ89-F1
#
_cell.length_a   1.000
_cell.length_b   1.000
_cell.length_c   1.000
_cell.angle_alpha   90.00
_cell.angle_beta   90.00
_cell.angle_gamma   90.00
#
_symmetry.space_group_name_H-M   'P 1'
#
loop_
_entity.id
_entity.type
_entity.pdbx_description
1 polymer ?
#
loop_
_entity_poly.entity_id
_entity_poly.type
_entity_poly.pdbx_seq_one_letter_code
_entity_poly.pdbx_strand_id
1 'polypeptide(L)'
;MPSKSVTQTNTIEPTPYLWRKLFIENQLPTDGIVIEVAPGYEPKIGNALALLGFRGTIFLIEPDQKTACHIQNVYQQILPQATVKKVIKSLQEVEVGVDIPYGADALVASHPFDDMVIASVVGKIQFFSQEKEDGEKISTRIKKLYDTLKDKDYAHGIETTVATWKRFITKSKPNYFIASQYPSHTLTIKGLVKRQNSGFMVLKQLKSFYKNSLVPQHQEHSFGFKGDPRWWIIVKKSYQDLDFSLKQKPLAIKRLGKSIFVPQQARRLHPKEYDIVYVDNAYFRNLENDTISKYIRNFAIVLDNKSLFTSKKIITYADRQKDKTNIGLSGNLGSGRAVYYGDRFNILGVGKTTLCKSIIPSHSTGNLELIGAMRRLVLSRWINYFTQRAPVHPVLIALKEAVHRKWSNDPIPLALLVRVDDGTLDRPSHVEQSPHLLVNFKKTLIEYAKLDAEYFAYRIMLGAWSTNNYSLDGHTIDLESASFVKYRGPYYTSTSKYPHNRFGHEALGFLRVLHQLADVKNIRNEEVDNCFYKERRQRLGRCFLSLLGVDEALANVFFSQHQDRVMSLSDQFENLSKKINARKTNLNLYMSIPDDEDPSLLDMSNLFKNLAKLYKSSSAETRAIEYLIRKTALSQIKTSATNTPISQAEAFIWDQAIITHDCMDDFLEKTKKFIHALFQLLVSLDSEKCLNTKSGWGYRLETINQSLPTMFELNTMLKSLAESYRLRNINPKTLSSRINKLCELPKNLTDKFDATVFHKI
;
A
#
# COMPACT_ATOMS: atom_id res chain seq x y z
N MET A 1 -47.44 -13.29 -13.79
CA MET A 1 -47.44 -12.59 -12.47
C MET A 1 -47.26 -13.63 -11.37
N PRO A 2 -46.67 -13.28 -10.21
CA PRO A 2 -45.34 -13.75 -9.82
C PRO A 2 -45.32 -14.84 -8.73
N SER A 3 -44.22 -15.62 -8.67
CA SER A 3 -43.29 -15.56 -7.53
C SER A 3 -42.07 -16.47 -7.75
N LYS A 4 -40.89 -15.87 -7.96
CA LYS A 4 -39.61 -16.54 -7.70
C LYS A 4 -39.25 -16.27 -6.25
N SER A 5 -39.32 -17.29 -5.41
CA SER A 5 -38.69 -17.30 -4.09
C SER A 5 -37.21 -17.66 -4.26
N VAL A 6 -36.31 -16.69 -4.07
CA VAL A 6 -34.90 -16.95 -3.77
C VAL A 6 -34.67 -16.52 -2.34
N THR A 7 -34.71 -17.49 -1.43
CA THR A 7 -34.26 -17.32 -0.04
C THR A 7 -32.74 -17.52 0.00
N GLN A 8 -31.97 -16.44 -0.10
CA GLN A 8 -30.60 -16.43 0.41
C GLN A 8 -30.65 -16.45 1.94
N THR A 9 -30.26 -17.57 2.54
CA THR A 9 -30.04 -17.68 3.99
C THR A 9 -28.76 -16.94 4.35
N ASN A 10 -28.87 -15.69 4.80
CA ASN A 10 -27.78 -14.94 5.43
C ASN A 10 -27.39 -15.63 6.75
N THR A 11 -26.33 -16.45 6.76
CA THR A 11 -25.75 -16.98 7.99
C THR A 11 -25.09 -15.85 8.79
N ILE A 12 -25.55 -15.62 10.02
CA ILE A 12 -25.04 -14.58 10.93
C ILE A 12 -23.70 -15.08 11.53
N GLU A 13 -22.60 -14.37 11.27
CA GLU A 13 -21.30 -14.68 11.90
C GLU A 13 -21.34 -14.36 13.42
N PRO A 14 -20.85 -15.26 14.29
CA PRO A 14 -20.82 -15.01 15.73
C PRO A 14 -19.88 -13.85 16.10
N THR A 15 -20.26 -13.04 17.11
CA THR A 15 -19.54 -11.83 17.53
C THR A 15 -18.02 -11.99 17.76
N PRO A 16 -17.52 -13.10 18.34
CA PRO A 16 -16.07 -13.31 18.47
C PRO A 16 -15.30 -13.39 17.14
N TYR A 17 -15.90 -13.94 16.08
CA TYR A 17 -15.26 -14.03 14.76
C TYR A 17 -15.13 -12.66 14.10
N LEU A 18 -16.13 -11.79 14.29
CA LEU A 18 -16.08 -10.41 13.84
C LEU A 18 -14.94 -9.64 14.52
N TRP A 19 -14.82 -9.77 15.85
CA TRP A 19 -13.71 -9.15 16.59
C TRP A 19 -12.34 -9.71 16.19
N ARG A 20 -12.22 -11.03 15.99
CA ARG A 20 -10.97 -11.65 15.53
C ARG A 20 -10.56 -11.10 14.17
N LYS A 21 -11.51 -10.98 13.24
CA LYS A 21 -11.29 -10.39 11.92
C LYS A 21 -10.79 -8.95 12.04
N LEU A 22 -11.43 -8.13 12.86
CA LEU A 22 -10.98 -6.76 13.15
C LEU A 22 -9.55 -6.72 13.69
N PHE A 23 -9.17 -7.64 14.58
CA PHE A 23 -7.80 -7.72 15.09
C PHE A 23 -6.78 -8.10 14.01
N ILE A 24 -7.11 -9.03 13.11
CA ILE A 24 -6.24 -9.41 11.99
C ILE A 24 -6.06 -8.25 11.02
N GLU A 25 -7.16 -7.61 10.63
CA GLU A 25 -7.16 -6.48 9.67
C GLU A 25 -6.38 -5.27 10.22
N ASN A 26 -6.46 -5.05 11.53
CA ASN A 26 -5.74 -3.99 12.22
C ASN A 26 -4.38 -4.43 12.77
N GLN A 27 -3.88 -5.61 12.37
CA GLN A 27 -2.55 -6.13 12.69
C GLN A 27 -2.22 -6.13 14.19
N LEU A 28 -3.18 -6.52 15.03
CA LEU A 28 -2.94 -6.64 16.46
C LEU A 28 -1.85 -7.69 16.73
N PRO A 29 -0.73 -7.34 17.38
CA PRO A 29 0.30 -8.31 17.73
C PRO A 29 -0.23 -9.34 18.72
N THR A 30 0.13 -10.61 18.50
CA THR A 30 -0.31 -11.72 19.35
C THR A 30 0.34 -11.69 20.73
N ASP A 31 1.45 -10.99 20.91
CA ASP A 31 2.17 -10.78 22.19
C ASP A 31 2.08 -9.33 22.70
N GLY A 32 1.13 -8.55 22.19
CA GLY A 32 0.95 -7.14 22.55
C GLY A 32 0.26 -6.85 23.88
N ILE A 33 -0.10 -5.58 24.05
CA ILE A 33 -0.88 -5.07 25.19
C ILE A 33 -2.29 -4.68 24.72
N VAL A 34 -3.30 -5.31 25.29
CA VAL A 34 -4.72 -4.98 25.07
C VAL A 34 -5.31 -4.39 26.34
N ILE A 35 -6.10 -3.32 26.19
CA ILE A 35 -6.93 -2.77 27.27
C ILE A 35 -8.38 -2.96 26.86
N GLU A 36 -9.14 -3.74 27.62
CA GLU A 36 -10.57 -3.90 27.43
C GLU A 36 -11.34 -3.10 28.49
N VAL A 37 -12.30 -2.29 28.03
CA VAL A 37 -13.17 -1.48 28.90
C VAL A 37 -14.56 -2.09 28.95
N ALA A 38 -15.09 -2.24 30.16
CA ALA A 38 -16.42 -2.79 30.42
C ALA A 38 -16.63 -4.16 29.73
N PRO A 39 -15.81 -5.17 30.04
CA PRO A 39 -15.93 -6.49 29.44
C PRO A 39 -17.25 -7.20 29.81
N GLY A 40 -17.88 -6.82 30.93
CA GLY A 40 -19.10 -7.45 31.42
C GLY A 40 -18.90 -8.93 31.77
N TYR A 41 -19.97 -9.72 31.69
CA TYR A 41 -19.94 -11.17 31.98
C TYR A 41 -19.68 -12.05 30.75
N GLU A 42 -19.80 -11.51 29.54
CA GLU A 42 -19.68 -12.29 28.30
C GLU A 42 -18.29 -12.08 27.67
N PRO A 43 -17.46 -13.13 27.51
CA PRO A 43 -16.07 -12.98 27.06
C PRO A 43 -15.93 -12.79 25.54
N LYS A 44 -16.60 -11.79 24.97
CA LYS A 44 -16.63 -11.54 23.50
C LYS A 44 -15.23 -11.28 22.95
N ILE A 45 -14.48 -10.38 23.57
CA ILE A 45 -13.11 -10.03 23.19
C ILE A 45 -12.15 -11.17 23.54
N GLY A 46 -12.27 -11.75 24.74
CA GLY A 46 -11.44 -12.87 25.18
C GLY A 46 -11.51 -14.05 24.21
N ASN A 47 -12.71 -14.44 23.77
CA ASN A 47 -12.89 -15.48 22.75
C ASN A 47 -12.24 -15.10 21.40
N ALA A 48 -12.36 -13.84 20.99
CA ALA A 48 -11.73 -13.35 19.75
C ALA A 48 -10.19 -13.39 19.83
N LEU A 49 -9.61 -13.02 20.97
CA LEU A 49 -8.18 -13.11 21.24
C LEU A 49 -7.69 -14.56 21.32
N ALA A 50 -8.50 -15.48 21.85
CA ALA A 50 -8.19 -16.90 21.87
C ALA A 50 -8.10 -17.46 20.44
N LEU A 51 -9.05 -17.09 19.57
CA LEU A 51 -9.02 -17.43 18.14
C LEU A 51 -7.85 -16.79 17.37
N LEU A 52 -7.22 -15.76 17.93
CA LEU A 52 -6.01 -15.11 17.39
C LEU A 52 -4.72 -15.78 17.89
N GLY A 53 -4.80 -16.64 18.92
CA GLY A 53 -3.62 -17.18 19.60
C GLY A 53 -2.87 -16.13 20.41
N PHE A 54 -3.60 -15.22 21.08
CA PHE A 54 -3.02 -14.15 21.88
C PHE A 54 -2.31 -14.69 23.14
N ARG A 55 -1.07 -14.26 23.34
CA ARG A 55 -0.14 -14.59 24.43
C ARG A 55 0.45 -13.34 25.11
N GLY A 56 -0.13 -12.17 24.83
CA GLY A 56 0.31 -10.89 25.36
C GLY A 56 -0.25 -10.59 26.75
N THR A 57 -0.36 -9.30 27.09
CA THR A 57 -1.01 -8.83 28.33
C THR A 57 -2.35 -8.18 28.02
N ILE A 58 -3.39 -8.54 28.76
CA ILE A 58 -4.69 -7.86 28.72
C ILE A 58 -5.04 -7.23 30.07
N PHE A 59 -5.45 -5.95 30.03
CA PHE A 59 -5.98 -5.20 31.16
C PHE A 59 -7.49 -5.08 31.04
N LEU A 60 -8.23 -5.54 32.05
CA LEU A 60 -9.68 -5.54 32.12
C LEU A 60 -10.13 -4.43 33.08
N ILE A 61 -10.69 -3.34 32.54
CA ILE A 61 -11.23 -2.22 33.33
C ILE A 61 -12.70 -2.49 33.58
N GLU A 62 -13.03 -2.83 34.83
CA GLU A 62 -14.38 -3.18 35.27
C GLU A 62 -14.60 -2.70 36.72
N PRO A 63 -15.42 -1.67 36.95
CA PRO A 63 -15.65 -1.13 38.30
C PRO A 63 -16.41 -2.08 39.23
N ASP A 64 -17.23 -3.00 38.73
CA ASP A 64 -17.92 -3.97 39.58
C ASP A 64 -17.00 -5.14 39.95
N GLN A 65 -16.63 -5.25 41.22
CA GLN A 65 -15.68 -6.26 41.70
C GLN A 65 -16.11 -7.70 41.39
N LYS A 66 -17.41 -8.02 41.49
CA LYS A 66 -17.90 -9.38 41.21
C LYS A 66 -17.71 -9.72 39.72
N THR A 67 -18.10 -8.80 38.84
CA THR A 67 -17.96 -8.92 37.39
C THR A 67 -16.49 -8.99 37.00
N ALA A 68 -15.64 -8.12 37.55
CA ALA A 68 -14.19 -8.09 37.30
C ALA A 68 -13.51 -9.42 37.69
N CYS A 69 -13.88 -10.00 38.83
CA CYS A 69 -13.34 -11.29 39.26
C CYS A 69 -13.84 -12.44 38.38
N HIS A 70 -15.14 -12.45 38.04
CA HIS A 70 -15.71 -13.46 37.16
C HIS A 70 -15.03 -13.46 35.79
N ILE A 71 -14.97 -12.32 35.13
CA ILE A 71 -14.44 -12.22 33.78
C ILE A 71 -12.93 -12.45 33.71
N GLN A 72 -12.18 -12.06 34.75
CA GLN A 72 -10.77 -12.42 34.89
C GLN A 72 -10.57 -13.94 34.89
N ASN A 73 -11.35 -14.67 35.70
CA ASN A 73 -11.24 -16.13 35.80
C ASN A 73 -11.57 -16.80 34.45
N VAL A 74 -12.62 -16.32 33.76
CA VAL A 74 -12.98 -16.79 32.42
C VAL A 74 -11.84 -16.52 31.43
N TYR A 75 -11.24 -15.33 31.47
CA TYR A 75 -10.15 -14.95 30.56
C TYR A 75 -8.89 -15.78 30.80
N GLN A 76 -8.56 -16.09 32.06
CA GLN A 76 -7.42 -16.95 32.39
C GLN A 76 -7.60 -18.39 31.86
N GLN A 77 -8.85 -18.87 31.75
CA GLN A 77 -9.14 -20.18 31.18
C GLN A 77 -9.05 -20.20 29.65
N ILE A 78 -9.61 -19.18 28.97
CA ILE A 78 -9.63 -19.12 27.50
C ILE A 78 -8.33 -18.58 26.89
N LEU A 79 -7.50 -17.85 27.66
CA LEU A 79 -6.20 -17.32 27.26
C LEU A 79 -5.08 -17.82 28.19
N PRO A 80 -4.78 -19.13 28.23
CA PRO A 80 -3.85 -19.71 29.20
C PRO A 80 -2.40 -19.22 29.04
N GLN A 81 -2.03 -18.68 27.88
CA GLN A 81 -0.70 -18.14 27.60
C GLN A 81 -0.61 -16.62 27.78
N ALA A 82 -1.72 -15.93 28.05
CA ALA A 82 -1.74 -14.48 28.22
C ALA A 82 -1.66 -14.08 29.69
N THR A 83 -1.13 -12.88 29.96
CA THR A 83 -1.20 -12.27 31.28
C THR A 83 -2.50 -11.46 31.41
N VAL A 84 -3.40 -11.88 32.30
CA VAL A 84 -4.70 -11.22 32.52
C VAL A 84 -4.68 -10.40 33.81
N LYS A 85 -4.82 -9.07 33.70
CA LYS A 85 -4.84 -8.12 34.82
C LYS A 85 -6.19 -7.43 34.92
N LYS A 86 -6.79 -7.41 36.11
CA LYS A 86 -8.01 -6.62 36.36
C LYS A 86 -7.69 -5.27 36.98
N VAL A 87 -8.48 -4.27 36.64
CA VAL A 87 -8.44 -2.91 37.20
C VAL A 87 -9.86 -2.58 37.69
N ILE A 88 -10.06 -2.66 39.00
CA ILE A 88 -11.37 -2.45 39.64
C ILE A 88 -11.56 -0.94 39.88
N LYS A 89 -11.73 -0.20 38.80
CA LYS A 89 -11.95 1.25 38.80
C LYS A 89 -12.89 1.62 37.65
N SER A 90 -13.64 2.70 37.82
CA SER A 90 -14.35 3.28 36.67
C SER A 90 -13.35 3.90 35.69
N LEU A 91 -13.70 4.00 34.41
CA LEU A 91 -12.79 4.55 33.38
C LEU A 91 -12.25 5.95 33.72
N GLN A 92 -13.02 6.73 34.49
CA GLN A 92 -12.66 8.07 34.93
C GLN A 92 -11.62 8.10 36.06
N GLU A 93 -11.51 7.04 36.85
CA GLU A 93 -10.60 6.89 38.00
C GLU A 93 -9.28 6.19 37.65
N VAL A 94 -9.19 5.58 36.46
CA VAL A 94 -7.99 4.87 36.02
C VAL A 94 -6.83 5.84 35.80
N GLU A 95 -5.72 5.57 36.45
CA GLU A 95 -4.46 6.31 36.34
C GLU A 95 -3.51 5.62 35.35
N VAL A 96 -3.32 6.22 34.17
CA VAL A 96 -2.37 5.75 33.16
C VAL A 96 -0.93 5.96 33.66
N GLY A 97 -0.13 4.89 33.60
CA GLY A 97 1.22 4.80 34.15
C GLY A 97 1.28 4.06 35.50
N VAL A 98 0.14 3.93 36.18
CA VAL A 98 0.01 3.26 37.49
C VAL A 98 -0.84 2.00 37.36
N ASP A 99 -2.12 2.17 37.01
CA ASP A 99 -3.07 1.06 36.90
C ASP A 99 -2.90 0.27 35.58
N ILE A 100 -2.54 1.00 34.52
CA ILE A 100 -2.33 0.49 33.16
C ILE A 100 -1.10 1.18 32.53
N PRO A 101 -0.42 0.56 31.55
CA PRO A 101 0.76 1.15 30.91
C PRO A 101 0.44 2.37 30.05
N TYR A 102 1.46 3.21 29.80
CA TYR A 102 1.41 4.20 28.73
C TYR A 102 1.56 3.50 27.38
N GLY A 103 0.59 3.69 26.48
CA GLY A 103 0.55 3.02 25.20
C GLY A 103 0.09 1.56 25.33
N ALA A 104 -0.91 1.20 24.54
CA ALA A 104 -1.37 -0.17 24.34
C ALA A 104 -1.49 -0.42 22.83
N ASP A 105 -1.39 -1.67 22.40
CA ASP A 105 -1.58 -2.03 21.00
C ASP A 105 -3.04 -1.87 20.58
N ALA A 106 -3.97 -2.18 21.48
CA ALA A 106 -5.37 -1.84 21.29
C ALA A 106 -6.09 -1.48 22.60
N LEU A 107 -6.95 -0.48 22.50
CA LEU A 107 -8.02 -0.19 23.44
C LEU A 107 -9.33 -0.69 22.81
N VAL A 108 -10.00 -1.63 23.45
CA VAL A 108 -11.17 -2.31 22.90
C VAL A 108 -12.37 -2.21 23.84
N ALA A 109 -13.58 -2.14 23.29
CA ALA A 109 -14.81 -2.24 24.08
C ALA A 109 -15.99 -2.76 23.26
N SER A 110 -16.74 -3.72 23.80
CA SER A 110 -17.92 -4.26 23.12
C SER A 110 -19.21 -3.80 23.78
N HIS A 111 -19.92 -2.89 23.12
CA HIS A 111 -21.20 -2.34 23.57
C HIS A 111 -21.18 -1.67 24.96
N PRO A 112 -20.22 -0.76 25.25
CA PRO A 112 -20.10 -0.18 26.60
C PRO A 112 -20.95 1.08 26.82
N PHE A 113 -21.37 1.78 25.75
CA PHE A 113 -21.63 3.22 25.88
C PHE A 113 -22.95 3.54 26.57
N ASP A 114 -23.99 2.78 26.29
CA ASP A 114 -25.31 2.97 26.91
C ASP A 114 -25.28 2.66 28.41
N ASP A 115 -24.53 1.64 28.83
CA ASP A 115 -24.30 1.33 30.24
C ASP A 115 -23.53 2.45 30.93
N MET A 116 -22.49 2.99 30.28
CA MET A 116 -21.73 4.11 30.83
C MET A 116 -22.56 5.40 30.96
N VAL A 117 -23.46 5.67 30.00
CA VAL A 117 -24.40 6.80 30.10
C VAL A 117 -25.27 6.63 31.33
N ILE A 118 -25.90 5.47 31.52
CA ILE A 118 -26.73 5.22 32.70
C ILE A 118 -25.91 5.26 33.99
N ALA A 119 -24.70 4.70 34.01
CA ALA A 119 -23.82 4.71 35.17
C ALA A 119 -23.49 6.15 35.60
N SER A 120 -23.21 7.04 34.64
CA SER A 120 -22.91 8.45 34.90
C SER A 120 -24.10 9.22 35.47
N VAL A 121 -25.33 8.81 35.13
CA VAL A 121 -26.56 9.46 35.60
C VAL A 121 -27.00 8.92 36.97
N VAL A 122 -26.96 7.60 37.16
CA VAL A 122 -27.45 6.94 38.37
C VAL A 122 -26.41 6.96 39.50
N GLY A 123 -25.12 7.02 39.17
CA GLY A 123 -24.03 7.10 40.15
C GLY A 123 -23.85 5.84 41.02
N LYS A 124 -24.43 4.69 40.62
CA LYS A 124 -24.37 3.43 41.38
C LYS A 124 -23.77 2.31 40.53
N ILE A 125 -22.54 1.91 40.85
CA ILE A 125 -21.78 0.88 40.11
C ILE A 125 -22.47 -0.49 40.12
N GLN A 126 -23.09 -0.89 41.24
CA GLN A 126 -23.76 -2.19 41.38
C GLN A 126 -25.12 -2.30 40.67
N PHE A 127 -25.57 -1.24 39.99
CA PHE A 127 -26.88 -1.17 39.36
C PHE A 127 -27.08 -2.26 38.29
N PHE A 128 -26.08 -2.51 37.44
CA PHE A 128 -26.20 -3.47 36.33
C PHE A 128 -26.17 -4.93 36.79
N SER A 129 -25.47 -5.24 37.88
CA SER A 129 -25.51 -6.55 38.52
C SER A 129 -26.92 -6.88 39.01
N GLN A 130 -27.60 -5.91 39.62
CA GLN A 130 -29.00 -6.05 40.06
C GLN A 130 -29.97 -6.16 38.87
N GLU A 131 -29.77 -5.39 37.80
CA GLU A 131 -30.59 -5.47 36.59
C GLU A 131 -30.46 -6.82 35.85
N LYS A 132 -29.31 -7.47 35.96
CA LYS A 132 -29.08 -8.79 35.39
C LYS A 132 -29.83 -9.88 36.15
N GLU A 133 -29.90 -9.78 37.48
CA GLU A 133 -30.65 -10.73 38.34
C GLU A 133 -32.15 -10.73 38.01
N ASP A 134 -32.70 -9.61 37.53
CA ASP A 134 -34.11 -9.47 37.10
C ASP A 134 -34.44 -10.23 35.78
N GLY A 135 -33.45 -10.76 35.05
CA GLY A 135 -33.68 -11.52 33.81
C GLY A 135 -34.30 -10.69 32.68
N GLU A 136 -35.28 -11.25 31.96
CA GLU A 136 -35.94 -10.60 30.82
C GLU A 136 -36.94 -9.51 31.22
N LYS A 137 -37.48 -9.53 32.44
CA LYS A 137 -38.44 -8.56 32.95
C LYS A 137 -37.82 -7.69 34.04
N ILE A 138 -37.66 -6.40 33.77
CA ILE A 138 -37.18 -5.43 34.77
C ILE A 138 -38.13 -5.38 35.98
N SER A 139 -37.57 -5.44 37.20
CA SER A 139 -38.34 -5.30 38.42
C SER A 139 -39.03 -3.94 38.51
N THR A 140 -40.11 -3.85 39.28
CA THR A 140 -40.85 -2.61 39.55
C THR A 140 -39.93 -1.49 40.07
N ARG A 141 -38.89 -1.87 40.84
CA ARG A 141 -37.88 -0.95 41.37
C ARG A 141 -37.02 -0.34 40.26
N ILE A 142 -36.51 -1.16 39.34
CA ILE A 142 -35.67 -0.69 38.23
C ILE A 142 -36.51 0.09 37.21
N LYS A 143 -37.74 -0.36 36.92
CA LYS A 143 -38.66 0.36 36.05
C LYS A 143 -38.94 1.77 36.56
N LYS A 144 -39.26 1.91 37.86
CA LYS A 144 -39.48 3.23 38.49
C LYS A 144 -38.25 4.13 38.40
N LEU A 145 -37.04 3.58 38.50
CA LEU A 145 -35.81 4.35 38.32
C LEU A 145 -35.71 4.89 36.88
N TYR A 146 -35.92 4.05 35.87
CA TYR A 146 -35.90 4.49 34.47
C TYR A 146 -36.98 5.51 34.16
N ASP A 147 -38.18 5.36 34.75
CA ASP A 147 -39.28 6.31 34.59
C ASP A 147 -38.94 7.70 35.19
N THR A 148 -37.99 7.79 36.13
CA THR A 148 -37.53 9.08 36.66
C THR A 148 -36.52 9.80 35.76
N LEU A 149 -35.88 9.10 34.82
CA LEU A 149 -34.85 9.67 33.95
C LEU A 149 -35.48 10.52 32.84
N LYS A 150 -35.10 11.80 32.79
CA LYS A 150 -35.54 12.75 31.78
C LYS A 150 -34.51 12.88 30.67
N ASP A 151 -34.91 13.46 29.54
CA ASP A 151 -34.02 13.61 28.37
C ASP A 151 -32.75 14.43 28.70
N LYS A 152 -32.86 15.39 29.64
CA LYS A 152 -31.70 16.15 30.15
C LYS A 152 -30.66 15.28 30.86
N ASP A 153 -31.10 14.20 31.51
CA ASP A 153 -30.21 13.31 32.27
C ASP A 153 -29.44 12.43 31.28
N TYR A 154 -30.12 11.91 30.25
CA TYR A 154 -29.46 11.23 29.12
C TYR A 154 -28.47 12.13 28.39
N ALA A 155 -28.83 13.40 28.11
CA ALA A 155 -27.94 14.36 27.47
C ALA A 155 -26.67 14.57 28.31
N HIS A 156 -26.82 14.81 29.60
CA HIS A 156 -25.69 14.95 30.54
C HIS A 156 -24.82 13.69 30.58
N GLY A 157 -25.43 12.51 30.62
CA GLY A 157 -24.68 11.26 30.63
C GLY A 157 -23.93 10.98 29.33
N ILE A 158 -24.48 11.35 28.18
CA ILE A 158 -23.82 11.29 26.87
C ILE A 158 -22.58 12.19 26.88
N GLU A 159 -22.73 13.46 27.28
CA GLU A 159 -21.62 14.43 27.35
C GLU A 159 -20.49 13.95 28.27
N THR A 160 -20.85 13.48 29.47
CA THR A 160 -19.90 12.97 30.46
C THR A 160 -19.16 11.72 29.96
N THR A 161 -19.88 10.80 29.31
CA THR A 161 -19.28 9.59 28.74
C THR A 161 -18.31 9.95 27.62
N VAL A 162 -18.70 10.83 26.69
CA VAL A 162 -17.84 11.29 25.59
C VAL A 162 -16.58 11.98 26.13
N ALA A 163 -16.71 12.86 27.13
CA ALA A 163 -15.58 13.55 27.75
C ALA A 163 -14.61 12.57 28.43
N THR A 164 -15.14 11.56 29.13
CA THR A 164 -14.35 10.53 29.79
C THR A 164 -13.53 9.72 28.79
N TRP A 165 -14.15 9.25 27.71
CA TRP A 165 -13.47 8.50 26.65
C TRP A 165 -12.38 9.33 25.97
N LYS A 166 -12.68 10.59 25.59
CA LYS A 166 -11.69 11.50 24.99
C LYS A 166 -10.47 11.68 25.90
N ARG A 167 -10.69 11.98 27.18
CA ARG A 167 -9.63 12.14 28.17
C ARG A 167 -8.81 10.87 28.32
N PHE A 168 -9.48 9.72 28.45
CA PHE A 168 -8.83 8.44 28.64
C PHE A 168 -7.95 8.06 27.44
N ILE A 169 -8.49 8.09 26.21
CA ILE A 169 -7.75 7.79 24.98
C ILE A 169 -6.55 8.72 24.81
N THR A 170 -6.71 10.00 25.13
CA THR A 170 -5.64 11.00 25.03
C THR A 170 -4.48 10.69 25.97
N LYS A 171 -4.77 10.21 27.19
CA LYS A 171 -3.76 9.82 28.18
C LYS A 171 -3.13 8.47 27.88
N SER A 172 -3.93 7.45 27.55
CA SER A 172 -3.46 6.07 27.31
C SER A 172 -2.74 5.90 25.96
N LYS A 173 -3.00 6.78 24.99
CA LYS A 173 -2.35 6.83 23.66
C LYS A 173 -2.26 5.44 22.96
N PRO A 174 -3.35 4.67 22.88
CA PRO A 174 -3.33 3.34 22.28
C PRO A 174 -3.06 3.42 20.78
N ASN A 175 -2.42 2.39 20.20
CA ASN A 175 -2.15 2.26 18.76
C ASN A 175 -3.45 2.09 17.96
N TYR A 176 -4.45 1.44 18.55
CA TYR A 176 -5.81 1.36 18.01
C TYR A 176 -6.84 1.59 19.12
N PHE A 177 -7.93 2.28 18.81
CA PHE A 177 -9.14 2.33 19.62
C PHE A 177 -10.29 1.73 18.80
N ILE A 178 -10.84 0.61 19.27
CA ILE A 178 -11.89 -0.16 18.60
C ILE A 178 -13.06 -0.31 19.56
N ALA A 179 -14.21 0.25 19.23
CA ALA A 179 -15.42 0.03 20.02
C ALA A 179 -16.64 -0.23 19.16
N SER A 180 -17.62 -0.96 19.71
CA SER A 180 -18.90 -1.21 19.06
C SER A 180 -20.08 -0.74 19.90
N GLN A 181 -21.16 -0.36 19.22
CA GLN A 181 -22.52 -0.22 19.76
C GLN A 181 -23.50 -0.76 18.71
N TYR A 182 -24.33 -1.73 19.09
CA TYR A 182 -25.29 -2.38 18.19
C TYR A 182 -26.67 -2.50 18.87
N PRO A 183 -27.77 -2.76 18.13
CA PRO A 183 -29.07 -2.94 18.76
C PRO A 183 -29.07 -4.16 19.70
N SER A 184 -29.59 -3.95 20.92
CA SER A 184 -29.74 -4.97 21.95
C SER A 184 -31.18 -5.48 21.97
N HIS A 185 -31.34 -6.78 21.69
CA HIS A 185 -32.64 -7.44 21.78
C HIS A 185 -33.21 -7.37 23.20
N THR A 186 -32.35 -7.56 24.21
CA THR A 186 -32.72 -7.49 25.63
C THR A 186 -33.24 -6.11 26.02
N LEU A 187 -32.58 -5.02 25.59
CA LEU A 187 -33.07 -3.67 25.89
C LEU A 187 -34.37 -3.35 25.17
N THR A 188 -34.57 -3.92 23.98
CA THR A 188 -35.81 -3.78 23.22
C THR A 188 -36.97 -4.47 23.93
N ILE A 189 -36.79 -5.72 24.38
CA ILE A 189 -37.80 -6.46 25.17
C ILE A 189 -38.11 -5.72 26.48
N LYS A 190 -37.10 -5.14 27.13
CA LYS A 190 -37.27 -4.35 28.37
C LYS A 190 -37.90 -2.97 28.15
N GLY A 191 -38.16 -2.55 26.91
CA GLY A 191 -38.70 -1.22 26.60
C GLY A 191 -37.72 -0.06 26.84
N LEU A 192 -36.42 -0.32 26.92
CA LEU A 192 -35.37 0.65 27.25
C LEU A 192 -34.73 1.28 26.01
N VAL A 193 -35.56 1.71 25.05
CA VAL A 193 -35.10 2.25 23.76
C VAL A 193 -34.28 3.54 23.93
N LYS A 194 -34.63 4.39 24.91
CA LYS A 194 -33.87 5.63 25.20
C LYS A 194 -32.44 5.35 25.63
N ARG A 195 -32.21 4.36 26.50
CA ARG A 195 -30.87 3.89 26.90
C ARG A 195 -30.07 3.44 25.69
N GLN A 196 -30.63 2.55 24.87
CA GLN A 196 -29.98 2.07 23.66
C GLN A 196 -29.58 3.23 22.72
N ASN A 197 -30.49 4.19 22.48
CA ASN A 197 -30.23 5.33 21.61
C ASN A 197 -29.11 6.24 22.16
N SER A 198 -28.99 6.36 23.49
CA SER A 198 -27.92 7.14 24.10
C SER A 198 -26.51 6.60 23.78
N GLY A 199 -26.33 5.28 23.76
CA GLY A 199 -25.07 4.66 23.36
C GLY A 199 -24.70 4.96 21.90
N PHE A 200 -25.69 4.95 20.99
CA PHE A 200 -25.48 5.34 19.60
C PHE A 200 -25.11 6.82 19.45
N MET A 201 -25.66 7.70 20.29
CA MET A 201 -25.30 9.11 20.31
C MET A 201 -23.85 9.33 20.75
N VAL A 202 -23.37 8.60 21.78
CA VAL A 202 -21.96 8.61 22.18
C VAL A 202 -21.07 8.17 21.03
N LEU A 203 -21.37 7.02 20.40
CA LEU A 203 -20.62 6.50 19.26
C LEU A 203 -20.54 7.54 18.12
N LYS A 204 -21.67 8.19 17.79
CA LYS A 204 -21.74 9.24 16.76
C LYS A 204 -20.85 10.44 17.10
N GLN A 205 -20.86 10.91 18.34
CA GLN A 205 -20.03 12.04 18.78
C GLN A 205 -18.54 11.68 18.77
N LEU A 206 -18.17 10.47 19.20
CA LEU A 206 -16.79 9.99 19.12
C LEU A 206 -16.31 9.85 17.67
N LYS A 207 -17.16 9.33 16.77
CA LYS A 207 -16.85 9.28 15.32
C LYS A 207 -16.63 10.66 14.73
N SER A 208 -17.48 11.63 15.08
CA SER A 208 -17.32 13.02 14.65
C SER A 208 -15.99 13.62 15.12
N PHE A 209 -15.64 13.38 16.39
CA PHE A 209 -14.40 13.87 16.97
C PHE A 209 -13.16 13.24 16.31
N TYR A 210 -13.17 11.93 16.10
CA TYR A 210 -12.05 11.19 15.51
C TYR A 210 -12.12 11.06 13.99
N LYS A 211 -12.99 11.82 13.29
CA LYS A 211 -13.29 11.68 11.85
C LYS A 211 -12.04 11.52 10.96
N ASN A 212 -10.97 12.22 11.31
CA ASN A 212 -9.70 12.30 10.59
C ASN A 212 -8.73 11.14 10.87
N SER A 213 -9.01 10.35 11.90
CA SER A 213 -8.22 9.20 12.36
C SER A 213 -9.00 7.87 12.24
N LEU A 214 -10.18 7.89 11.62
CA LEU A 214 -10.97 6.69 11.33
C LEU A 214 -10.29 5.87 10.23
N VAL A 215 -10.25 4.55 10.40
CA VAL A 215 -9.73 3.62 9.37
C VAL A 215 -10.69 3.60 8.16
N PRO A 216 -10.25 3.96 6.94
CA PRO A 216 -11.14 4.14 5.79
C PRO A 216 -11.89 2.89 5.32
N GLN A 217 -11.26 1.72 5.41
CA GLN A 217 -11.75 0.45 4.83
C GLN A 217 -13.00 -0.12 5.51
N HIS A 218 -13.42 0.43 6.66
CA HIS A 218 -14.55 -0.08 7.44
C HIS A 218 -15.71 0.92 7.55
N GLN A 219 -15.76 1.93 6.68
CA GLN A 219 -16.93 2.80 6.55
C GLN A 219 -17.96 2.27 5.54
N GLU A 220 -17.55 1.36 4.64
CA GLU A 220 -18.36 0.96 3.46
C GLU A 220 -18.73 -0.54 3.43
N HIS A 221 -18.02 -1.41 4.16
CA HIS A 221 -18.34 -2.84 4.19
C HIS A 221 -19.32 -3.19 5.32
N SER A 222 -20.47 -3.74 4.95
CA SER A 222 -21.45 -4.33 5.88
C SER A 222 -21.24 -5.84 5.98
N PHE A 223 -20.89 -6.35 7.16
CA PHE A 223 -20.76 -7.80 7.40
C PHE A 223 -22.01 -8.36 8.08
N GLY A 224 -23.06 -8.65 7.31
CA GLY A 224 -24.30 -9.22 7.85
C GLY A 224 -24.91 -8.40 9.01
N PHE A 225 -25.82 -9.01 9.79
CA PHE A 225 -26.58 -8.26 10.81
C PHE A 225 -25.72 -7.73 11.97
N LYS A 226 -24.39 -7.97 12.08
CA LYS A 226 -23.50 -7.41 13.13
C LYS A 226 -22.13 -6.91 12.66
N GLY A 227 -21.96 -6.70 11.36
CA GLY A 227 -20.83 -6.00 10.76
C GLY A 227 -21.22 -4.73 10.03
N ASP A 228 -22.36 -4.15 10.41
CA ASP A 228 -22.75 -2.84 9.92
C ASP A 228 -21.73 -1.78 10.38
N PRO A 229 -21.07 -1.06 9.45
CA PRO A 229 -20.02 -0.11 9.77
C PRO A 229 -20.53 1.06 10.64
N ARG A 230 -21.85 1.30 10.68
CA ARG A 230 -22.48 2.28 11.56
C ARG A 230 -22.26 1.95 13.04
N TRP A 231 -22.11 0.67 13.38
CA TRP A 231 -22.04 0.16 14.75
C TRP A 231 -20.63 0.13 15.33
N TRP A 232 -19.60 0.44 14.54
CA TRP A 232 -18.20 0.36 14.96
C TRP A 232 -17.50 1.69 14.89
N ILE A 233 -16.62 2.00 15.83
CA ILE A 233 -15.60 3.03 15.71
C ILE A 233 -14.24 2.37 15.75
N ILE A 234 -13.41 2.64 14.74
CA ILE A 234 -12.04 2.15 14.63
C ILE A 234 -11.18 3.37 14.38
N VAL A 235 -10.45 3.79 15.40
CA VAL A 235 -9.50 4.88 15.34
C VAL A 235 -8.12 4.26 15.39
N LYS A 236 -7.36 4.41 14.31
CA LYS A 236 -5.92 4.13 14.37
C LYS A 236 -5.27 5.33 15.04
N LYS A 237 -4.36 5.08 15.99
CA LYS A 237 -3.51 6.12 16.57
C LYS A 237 -3.01 6.96 15.44
N SER A 238 -3.37 8.22 15.50
CA SER A 238 -2.86 9.09 14.50
C SER A 238 -1.36 9.13 14.65
N TYR A 239 -0.68 8.83 13.55
CA TYR A 239 0.75 8.99 13.36
C TYR A 239 1.25 10.45 13.61
N GLN A 240 0.36 11.35 14.08
CA GLN A 240 0.50 12.80 14.27
C GLN A 240 1.30 13.27 15.49
N ASP A 241 1.71 12.42 16.44
CA ASP A 241 2.81 12.81 17.36
C ASP A 241 4.13 12.60 16.60
N LEU A 242 4.34 13.39 15.55
CA LEU A 242 5.53 13.35 14.71
C LEU A 242 6.77 13.75 15.50
N ASP A 243 6.64 14.60 16.53
CA ASP A 243 7.73 14.91 17.46
C ASP A 243 8.12 13.64 18.27
N PHE A 244 7.16 12.80 18.67
CA PHE A 244 7.45 11.46 19.18
C PHE A 244 8.05 10.56 18.10
N SER A 245 7.46 10.47 16.91
CA SER A 245 7.96 9.66 15.78
C SER A 245 9.43 9.95 15.46
N LEU A 246 9.84 11.23 15.46
CA LEU A 246 11.23 11.64 15.20
C LEU A 246 12.20 11.31 16.34
N LYS A 247 11.70 11.17 17.57
CA LYS A 247 12.50 10.72 18.73
C LYS A 247 12.65 9.20 18.77
N GLN A 248 11.82 8.46 18.06
CA GLN A 248 11.87 7.00 18.02
C GLN A 248 12.92 6.49 17.03
N LYS A 249 13.41 5.28 17.30
CA LYS A 249 14.14 4.49 16.29
C LYS A 249 13.14 3.65 15.49
N PRO A 250 13.39 3.38 14.19
CA PRO A 250 12.56 2.48 13.41
C PRO A 250 12.50 1.08 14.01
N LEU A 251 11.37 0.40 13.81
CA LEU A 251 11.14 -0.96 14.30
C LEU A 251 12.18 -1.95 13.73
N ALA A 252 12.51 -1.84 12.45
CA ALA A 252 13.55 -2.63 11.80
C ALA A 252 14.91 -2.46 12.49
N ILE A 253 15.25 -1.24 12.92
CA ILE A 253 16.49 -0.98 13.66
C ILE A 253 16.44 -1.58 15.06
N LYS A 254 15.30 -1.50 15.73
CA LYS A 254 15.11 -2.14 17.05
C LYS A 254 15.23 -3.66 16.96
N ARG A 255 14.66 -4.27 15.91
CA ARG A 255 14.63 -5.73 15.69
C ARG A 255 15.95 -6.29 15.17
N LEU A 256 16.54 -5.66 14.16
CA LEU A 256 17.73 -6.16 13.45
C LEU A 256 19.03 -5.58 14.00
N GLY A 257 18.96 -4.44 14.71
CA GLY A 257 20.09 -3.87 15.42
C GLY A 257 21.31 -3.63 14.53
N LYS A 258 22.50 -3.87 15.11
CA LYS A 258 23.79 -3.57 14.48
C LYS A 258 24.20 -4.53 13.37
N SER A 259 23.53 -5.68 13.23
CA SER A 259 23.84 -6.65 12.16
C SER A 259 23.48 -6.07 10.78
N ILE A 260 22.38 -5.32 10.71
CA ILE A 260 21.91 -4.63 9.51
C ILE A 260 22.18 -3.14 9.56
N PHE A 261 21.95 -2.45 10.67
CA PHE A 261 21.96 -0.99 10.69
C PHE A 261 23.25 -0.40 11.26
N VAL A 262 23.76 0.62 10.58
CA VAL A 262 24.99 1.34 10.95
C VAL A 262 24.64 2.77 11.33
N PRO A 263 24.97 3.20 12.56
CA PRO A 263 24.76 4.60 12.94
C PRO A 263 25.62 5.52 12.06
N GLN A 264 25.02 6.61 11.61
CA GLN A 264 25.66 7.71 10.89
C GLN A 264 25.48 8.98 11.71
N GLN A 265 26.44 9.90 11.60
CA GLN A 265 26.31 11.22 12.20
C GLN A 265 25.84 12.23 11.16
N ALA A 266 24.76 12.93 11.47
CA ALA A 266 24.18 13.97 10.64
C ALA A 266 24.11 15.31 11.37
N ARG A 267 24.09 16.40 10.61
CA ARG A 267 23.73 17.75 11.07
C ARG A 267 22.46 18.21 10.37
N ARG A 268 21.73 19.13 11.01
CA ARG A 268 20.64 19.86 10.34
C ARG A 268 21.23 20.94 9.44
N LEU A 269 20.58 21.16 8.30
CA LEU A 269 20.83 22.30 7.43
C LEU A 269 20.16 23.56 8.02
N HIS A 270 20.79 24.71 7.84
CA HIS A 270 20.19 26.00 8.09
C HIS A 270 19.13 26.30 7.02
N PRO A 271 18.01 26.96 7.34
CA PRO A 271 16.97 27.32 6.35
C PRO A 271 17.44 28.18 5.17
N LYS A 272 18.66 28.73 5.23
CA LYS A 272 19.29 29.45 4.11
C LYS A 272 19.97 28.53 3.10
N GLU A 273 20.19 27.25 3.42
CA GLU A 273 20.89 26.27 2.57
C GLU A 273 19.93 25.49 1.64
N TYR A 274 18.61 25.59 1.83
CA TYR A 274 17.62 24.80 1.08
C TYR A 274 16.30 25.54 0.88
N ASP A 275 15.48 25.03 -0.04
CA ASP A 275 14.07 25.37 -0.20
C ASP A 275 13.22 24.10 -0.14
N ILE A 276 12.02 24.20 0.46
CA ILE A 276 11.02 23.12 0.40
C ILE A 276 10.26 23.31 -0.91
N VAL A 277 10.35 22.34 -1.81
CA VAL A 277 9.80 22.46 -3.18
C VAL A 277 8.65 21.50 -3.44
N TYR A 278 8.36 20.57 -2.53
CA TYR A 278 7.15 19.76 -2.55
C TYR A 278 6.79 19.26 -1.14
N VAL A 279 5.49 19.26 -0.86
CA VAL A 279 4.89 18.66 0.33
C VAL A 279 3.61 17.95 -0.11
N ASP A 280 3.47 16.69 0.27
CA ASP A 280 2.19 16.00 0.15
C ASP A 280 1.26 16.42 1.29
N ASN A 281 0.43 17.41 1.02
CA ASN A 281 -0.57 17.86 1.99
C ASN A 281 -1.60 16.78 2.32
N ALA A 282 -1.84 15.79 1.46
CA ALA A 282 -2.75 14.69 1.78
C ALA A 282 -2.15 13.78 2.87
N TYR A 283 -0.85 13.47 2.76
CA TYR A 283 -0.11 12.73 3.78
C TYR A 283 -0.13 13.45 5.14
N PHE A 284 -0.06 14.79 5.12
CA PHE A 284 -0.06 15.62 6.32
C PHE A 284 -1.41 16.29 6.63
N ARG A 285 -2.52 15.87 5.99
CA ARG A 285 -3.82 16.58 5.99
C ARG A 285 -4.44 16.85 7.35
N ASN A 286 -3.95 16.14 8.36
CA ASN A 286 -4.44 16.19 9.72
C ASN A 286 -3.52 16.98 10.67
N LEU A 287 -2.56 17.72 10.13
CA LEU A 287 -1.67 18.60 10.88
C LEU A 287 -1.94 20.05 10.48
N GLU A 288 -1.77 20.96 11.44
CA GLU A 288 -1.76 22.39 11.15
C GLU A 288 -0.52 22.78 10.34
N ASN A 289 -0.65 23.76 9.44
CA ASN A 289 0.41 24.18 8.52
C ASN A 289 1.73 24.56 9.20
N ASP A 290 1.66 25.21 10.37
CA ASP A 290 2.85 25.59 11.15
C ASP A 290 3.58 24.36 11.68
N THR A 291 2.81 23.34 12.03
CA THR A 291 3.32 22.06 12.51
C THR A 291 3.98 21.29 11.36
N ILE A 292 3.36 21.25 10.18
CA ILE A 292 3.95 20.68 8.94
C ILE A 292 5.29 21.34 8.61
N SER A 293 5.34 22.67 8.67
CA SER A 293 6.55 23.46 8.40
C SER A 293 7.68 23.13 9.37
N LYS A 294 7.38 22.99 10.67
CA LYS A 294 8.36 22.56 11.67
C LYS A 294 8.90 21.15 11.38
N TYR A 295 8.04 20.22 10.99
CA TYR A 295 8.43 18.84 10.72
C TYR A 295 9.30 18.68 9.49
N ILE A 296 8.94 19.33 8.39
CA ILE A 296 9.73 19.24 7.15
C ILE A 296 11.17 19.72 7.38
N ARG A 297 11.34 20.77 8.19
CA ARG A 297 12.67 21.29 8.56
C ARG A 297 13.52 20.25 9.30
N ASN A 298 12.91 19.30 10.02
CA ASN A 298 13.67 18.23 10.69
C ASN A 298 14.26 17.22 9.69
N PHE A 299 13.73 17.11 8.47
CA PHE A 299 14.27 16.23 7.43
C PHE A 299 15.40 16.87 6.61
N ALA A 300 15.62 18.17 6.75
CA ALA A 300 16.72 18.88 6.12
C ALA A 300 18.05 18.55 6.83
N ILE A 301 18.59 17.36 6.57
CA ILE A 301 19.80 16.84 7.20
C ILE A 301 20.86 16.43 6.17
N VAL A 302 22.12 16.54 6.56
CA VAL A 302 23.28 16.05 5.78
C VAL A 302 24.28 15.37 6.71
N LEU A 303 25.02 14.39 6.19
CA LEU A 303 26.03 13.64 6.93
C LEU A 303 27.28 14.50 7.17
N ASP A 304 27.77 14.48 8.41
CA ASP A 304 28.99 15.17 8.81
C ASP A 304 30.09 14.16 9.14
N ASN A 305 30.86 13.80 8.11
CA ASN A 305 31.97 12.86 8.21
C ASN A 305 33.31 13.54 8.61
N LYS A 306 33.33 14.85 8.86
CA LYS A 306 34.58 15.65 8.97
C LYS A 306 34.90 16.23 10.36
N SER A 307 34.04 16.10 11.39
CA SER A 307 34.32 16.74 12.70
C SER A 307 34.19 15.81 13.92
N LEU A 308 35.15 15.93 14.85
CA LEU A 308 35.06 15.42 16.22
C LEU A 308 34.23 16.43 17.06
N PHE A 309 33.15 15.94 17.66
CA PHE A 309 32.38 16.51 18.76
C PHE A 309 32.00 18.02 18.71
N THR A 310 30.84 18.32 18.11
CA THR A 310 30.01 19.48 18.51
C THR A 310 28.60 19.01 18.91
N SER A 311 27.96 19.73 19.84
CA SER A 311 26.79 19.31 20.62
C SER A 311 25.43 19.25 19.90
N LYS A 312 25.38 19.39 18.56
CA LYS A 312 24.14 19.40 17.76
C LYS A 312 24.03 18.25 16.73
N LYS A 313 24.75 17.14 16.93
CA LYS A 313 24.74 15.99 16.01
C LYS A 313 23.52 15.08 16.22
N ILE A 314 22.93 14.64 15.13
CA ILE A 314 21.80 13.70 15.07
C ILE A 314 22.35 12.33 14.67
N ILE A 315 21.88 11.28 15.36
CA ILE A 315 22.17 9.90 14.96
C ILE A 315 21.09 9.43 13.98
N THR A 316 21.52 9.07 12.78
CA THR A 316 20.72 8.40 11.76
C THR A 316 21.29 7.02 11.48
N TYR A 317 20.67 6.22 10.63
CA TYR A 317 21.14 4.85 10.38
C TYR A 317 21.07 4.48 8.91
N ALA A 318 22.15 3.91 8.38
CA ALA A 318 22.18 3.32 7.04
C ALA A 318 22.10 1.79 7.17
N ASP A 319 21.33 1.13 6.29
CA ASP A 319 21.23 -0.33 6.28
C ASP A 319 22.29 -0.98 5.39
N ARG A 320 22.89 -2.05 5.89
CA ARG A 320 23.76 -2.98 5.15
C ARG A 320 22.91 -3.84 4.24
N GLN A 321 23.44 -4.09 3.06
CA GLN A 321 22.81 -4.94 2.07
C GLN A 321 23.86 -5.89 1.51
N LYS A 322 23.47 -7.15 1.36
CA LYS A 322 24.27 -8.18 0.70
C LYS A 322 23.49 -8.69 -0.50
N ASP A 323 24.17 -8.79 -1.64
CA ASP A 323 23.57 -9.28 -2.88
C ASP A 323 24.40 -10.43 -3.44
N LYS A 324 24.12 -11.65 -2.99
CA LYS A 324 24.75 -12.86 -3.56
C LYS A 324 24.33 -13.14 -5.00
N THR A 325 23.25 -12.53 -5.49
CA THR A 325 22.86 -12.67 -6.90
C THR A 325 23.82 -11.97 -7.85
N ASN A 326 24.65 -11.03 -7.36
CA ASN A 326 25.53 -10.19 -8.17
C ASN A 326 24.77 -9.44 -9.30
N ILE A 327 23.49 -9.12 -9.06
CA ILE A 327 22.68 -8.37 -10.02
C ILE A 327 22.76 -6.86 -9.72
N GLY A 328 22.92 -6.48 -8.45
CA GLY A 328 23.05 -5.09 -8.02
C GLY A 328 24.22 -4.38 -8.69
N LEU A 329 23.92 -3.28 -9.38
CA LEU A 329 24.89 -2.53 -10.18
C LEU A 329 25.67 -1.48 -9.39
N SER A 330 25.30 -1.22 -8.13
CA SER A 330 25.80 -0.06 -7.40
C SER A 330 27.23 -0.21 -6.87
N GLY A 331 27.67 -1.43 -6.53
CA GLY A 331 28.94 -1.69 -5.86
C GLY A 331 29.02 -1.17 -4.41
N ASN A 332 27.92 -0.72 -3.82
CA ASN A 332 27.86 -0.31 -2.41
C ASN A 332 27.57 -1.50 -1.49
N LEU A 333 28.00 -1.40 -0.22
CA LEU A 333 27.74 -2.44 0.81
C LEU A 333 26.39 -2.25 1.54
N GLY A 334 25.51 -1.42 0.98
CA GLY A 334 24.28 -0.95 1.62
C GLY A 334 23.85 0.41 1.10
N SER A 335 22.99 1.09 1.87
CA SER A 335 22.52 2.43 1.54
C SER A 335 23.66 3.44 1.51
N GLY A 336 24.15 3.79 0.31
CA GLY A 336 25.28 4.69 0.11
C GLY A 336 24.96 6.19 0.26
N ARG A 337 23.69 6.57 0.14
CA ARG A 337 23.21 7.97 0.17
C ARG A 337 21.89 8.18 0.92
N ALA A 338 21.46 7.19 1.68
CA ALA A 338 20.16 7.21 2.34
C ALA A 338 20.31 6.77 3.80
N VAL A 339 19.53 7.40 4.69
CA VAL A 339 19.52 7.09 6.11
C VAL A 339 18.13 7.13 6.70
N TYR A 340 17.91 6.30 7.71
CA TYR A 340 16.74 6.32 8.57
C TYR A 340 16.84 7.42 9.62
N TYR A 341 15.74 8.15 9.79
CA TYR A 341 15.55 9.14 10.84
C TYR A 341 14.11 9.08 11.37
N GLY A 342 13.94 9.11 12.69
CA GLY A 342 12.65 8.83 13.31
C GLY A 342 12.24 7.36 13.17
N ASP A 343 10.96 7.08 13.39
CA ASP A 343 10.39 5.72 13.37
C ASP A 343 10.25 5.11 11.96
N ARG A 344 10.10 5.91 10.91
CA ARG A 344 9.69 5.41 9.59
C ARG A 344 10.19 6.15 8.36
N PHE A 345 11.03 7.16 8.56
CA PHE A 345 11.46 8.02 7.45
C PHE A 345 12.83 7.60 6.97
N ASN A 346 12.94 7.38 5.67
CA ASN A 346 14.20 7.17 4.97
C ASN A 346 14.49 8.42 4.12
N ILE A 347 15.57 9.13 4.43
CA ILE A 347 15.95 10.39 3.79
C ILE A 347 17.08 10.09 2.81
N LEU A 348 16.84 10.36 1.52
CA LEU A 348 17.78 10.15 0.43
C LEU A 348 18.51 11.46 0.10
N GLY A 349 19.76 11.35 -0.35
CA GLY A 349 20.58 12.50 -0.77
C GLY A 349 21.38 13.15 0.35
N VAL A 350 21.46 12.51 1.52
CA VAL A 350 22.07 13.09 2.73
C VAL A 350 23.60 13.19 2.69
N GLY A 351 24.26 12.75 1.62
CA GLY A 351 25.71 12.63 1.52
C GLY A 351 26.19 11.18 1.66
N LYS A 352 27.52 10.97 1.59
CA LYS A 352 28.11 9.63 1.61
C LYS A 352 27.99 9.00 2.99
N THR A 353 27.31 7.86 3.07
CA THR A 353 27.33 7.01 4.27
C THR A 353 28.65 6.24 4.34
N THR A 354 28.94 5.64 5.49
CA THR A 354 30.06 4.70 5.64
C THR A 354 29.93 3.45 4.74
N LEU A 355 28.75 3.20 4.16
CA LEU A 355 28.46 2.06 3.26
C LEU A 355 28.64 2.41 1.77
N CYS A 356 28.88 3.68 1.46
CA CYS A 356 29.20 4.14 0.11
C CYS A 356 30.63 3.70 -0.25
N LYS A 357 30.75 2.56 -0.94
CA LYS A 357 32.02 1.91 -1.29
C LYS A 357 32.23 1.74 -2.80
N SER A 358 31.25 2.15 -3.60
CA SER A 358 31.35 2.08 -5.05
C SER A 358 32.59 2.80 -5.57
N ILE A 359 33.34 2.13 -6.43
CA ILE A 359 34.43 2.72 -7.22
C ILE A 359 33.89 3.51 -8.43
N ILE A 360 32.61 3.36 -8.75
CA ILE A 360 31.99 4.04 -9.89
C ILE A 360 31.69 5.49 -9.48
N PRO A 361 32.25 6.50 -10.16
CA PRO A 361 32.13 7.90 -9.73
C PRO A 361 30.69 8.37 -9.52
N SER A 362 29.76 8.00 -10.42
CA SER A 362 28.34 8.36 -10.35
C SER A 362 27.61 7.75 -9.14
N HIS A 363 27.97 6.54 -8.72
CA HIS A 363 27.37 5.85 -7.58
C HIS A 363 28.04 6.19 -6.23
N SER A 364 29.19 6.85 -6.26
CA SER A 364 29.99 7.15 -5.07
C SER A 364 29.75 8.55 -4.48
N THR A 365 28.92 9.39 -5.10
CA THR A 365 28.84 10.82 -4.73
C THR A 365 28.17 11.09 -3.39
N GLY A 366 27.23 10.22 -2.96
CA GLY A 366 26.39 10.45 -1.78
C GLY A 366 25.25 11.44 -2.01
N ASN A 367 25.19 12.08 -3.18
CA ASN A 367 24.22 13.13 -3.48
C ASN A 367 23.03 12.56 -4.26
N LEU A 368 21.91 13.28 -4.20
CA LEU A 368 20.74 13.05 -5.04
C LEU A 368 20.49 14.30 -5.88
N GLU A 369 20.41 14.14 -7.19
CA GLU A 369 20.09 15.23 -8.12
C GLU A 369 18.61 15.58 -8.04
N LEU A 370 18.28 16.87 -8.19
CA LEU A 370 16.90 17.35 -8.13
C LEU A 370 16.01 16.67 -9.19
N ILE A 371 16.52 16.46 -10.41
CA ILE A 371 15.81 15.73 -11.47
C ILE A 371 15.51 14.30 -11.04
N GLY A 372 16.51 13.59 -10.49
CA GLY A 372 16.34 12.22 -9.99
C GLY A 372 15.37 12.12 -8.81
N ALA A 373 15.29 13.14 -7.97
CA ALA A 373 14.35 13.22 -6.86
C ALA A 373 12.90 13.45 -7.36
N MET A 374 12.70 14.43 -8.26
CA MET A 374 11.40 14.69 -8.89
C MET A 374 10.89 13.47 -9.67
N ARG A 375 11.77 12.78 -10.41
CA ARG A 375 11.42 11.58 -11.17
C ARG A 375 10.87 10.49 -10.26
N ARG A 376 11.58 10.16 -9.17
CA ARG A 376 11.13 9.13 -8.20
C ARG A 376 9.77 9.49 -7.60
N LEU A 377 9.57 10.77 -7.27
CA LEU A 377 8.33 11.26 -6.71
C LEU A 377 7.16 11.09 -7.69
N VAL A 378 7.30 11.54 -8.94
CA VAL A 378 6.26 11.43 -9.98
C VAL A 378 5.99 9.96 -10.33
N LEU A 379 7.04 9.17 -10.60
CA LEU A 379 6.89 7.75 -10.94
C LEU A 379 6.25 6.95 -9.81
N SER A 380 6.59 7.26 -8.55
CA SER A 380 5.94 6.59 -7.43
C SER A 380 4.43 6.80 -7.45
N ARG A 381 3.95 8.04 -7.67
CA ARG A 381 2.51 8.33 -7.75
C ARG A 381 1.82 7.52 -8.85
N TRP A 382 2.41 7.51 -10.04
CA TRP A 382 1.83 6.78 -11.17
C TRP A 382 1.86 5.27 -10.95
N ILE A 383 2.97 4.69 -10.46
CA ILE A 383 3.07 3.25 -10.19
C ILE A 383 2.13 2.85 -9.04
N ASN A 384 1.98 3.70 -8.01
CA ASN A 384 1.11 3.40 -6.88
C ASN A 384 -0.37 3.36 -7.28
N TYR A 385 -0.77 4.15 -8.29
CA TYR A 385 -2.13 4.09 -8.85
C TYR A 385 -2.47 2.68 -9.37
N PHE A 386 -1.51 2.01 -10.02
CA PHE A 386 -1.74 0.69 -10.60
C PHE A 386 -1.48 -0.47 -9.64
N THR A 387 -0.47 -0.34 -8.77
CA THR A 387 0.06 -1.48 -8.01
C THR A 387 -0.16 -1.37 -6.51
N GLN A 388 -0.38 -0.15 -6.00
CA GLN A 388 -0.42 0.17 -4.56
C GLN A 388 0.86 -0.26 -3.78
N ARG A 389 1.95 -0.55 -4.50
CA ARG A 389 3.19 -1.12 -3.95
C ARG A 389 4.39 -0.20 -4.15
N ALA A 390 4.18 1.07 -4.52
CA ALA A 390 5.26 2.03 -4.75
C ALA A 390 5.62 2.82 -3.46
N PRO A 391 6.84 3.40 -3.38
CA PRO A 391 7.29 4.08 -2.18
C PRO A 391 6.67 5.47 -2.01
N VAL A 392 6.06 5.78 -0.86
CA VAL A 392 5.46 7.12 -0.64
C VAL A 392 6.54 8.18 -0.37
N HIS A 393 6.46 9.30 -1.09
CA HIS A 393 7.41 10.42 -1.00
C HIS A 393 6.72 11.72 -0.54
N PRO A 394 6.59 11.96 0.78
CA PRO A 394 5.79 13.07 1.28
C PRO A 394 6.48 14.44 1.16
N VAL A 395 7.80 14.49 0.95
CA VAL A 395 8.57 15.75 0.99
C VAL A 395 9.72 15.72 -0.01
N LEU A 396 9.88 16.80 -0.78
CA LEU A 396 11.08 17.12 -1.56
C LEU A 396 11.69 18.45 -1.11
N ILE A 397 12.99 18.42 -0.83
CA ILE A 397 13.77 19.59 -0.43
C ILE A 397 14.84 19.82 -1.50
N ALA A 398 14.86 20.99 -2.12
CA ALA A 398 15.92 21.39 -3.04
C ALA A 398 17.04 22.08 -2.27
N LEU A 399 18.29 21.70 -2.54
CA LEU A 399 19.46 22.36 -1.95
C LEU A 399 19.83 23.56 -2.84
N LYS A 400 20.22 24.68 -2.21
CA LYS A 400 20.63 25.88 -2.95
C LYS A 400 22.03 25.77 -3.52
N GLU A 401 22.86 24.91 -2.93
CA GLU A 401 24.16 24.55 -3.48
C GLU A 401 23.97 23.58 -4.66
N ALA A 402 24.59 23.92 -5.79
CA ALA A 402 24.74 23.03 -6.93
C ALA A 402 26.18 22.57 -7.02
N VAL A 403 26.41 21.38 -7.56
CA VAL A 403 27.76 20.79 -7.66
C VAL A 403 28.22 20.68 -9.11
N HIS A 404 29.46 21.05 -9.36
CA HIS A 404 30.13 20.75 -10.63
C HIS A 404 30.66 19.31 -10.61
N ARG A 405 30.46 18.59 -11.71
CA ARG A 405 30.93 17.22 -11.91
C ARG A 405 31.63 17.12 -13.26
N LYS A 406 32.64 16.26 -13.36
CA LYS A 406 33.44 16.09 -14.58
C LYS A 406 32.62 15.67 -15.81
N TRP A 407 31.44 15.08 -15.60
CA TRP A 407 30.53 14.61 -16.66
C TRP A 407 29.39 15.58 -17.00
N SER A 408 29.38 16.79 -16.42
CA SER A 408 28.37 17.81 -16.70
C SER A 408 29.02 19.19 -16.78
N ASN A 409 28.77 19.90 -17.88
CA ASN A 409 29.26 21.27 -18.06
C ASN A 409 28.50 22.24 -17.14
N ASP A 410 27.21 21.98 -16.90
CA ASP A 410 26.38 22.81 -16.02
C ASP A 410 26.44 22.33 -14.55
N PRO A 411 26.33 23.26 -13.57
CA PRO A 411 26.16 22.90 -12.17
C PRO A 411 24.89 22.05 -11.97
N ILE A 412 25.00 20.94 -11.24
CA ILE A 412 23.90 20.01 -11.01
C ILE A 412 23.14 20.38 -9.73
N PRO A 413 21.84 20.74 -9.80
CA PRO A 413 21.03 21.00 -8.61
C PRO A 413 20.82 19.73 -7.79
N LEU A 414 20.91 19.86 -6.47
CA LEU A 414 20.79 18.74 -5.54
C LEU A 414 19.49 18.79 -4.74
N ALA A 415 19.12 17.65 -4.17
CA ALA A 415 17.91 17.51 -3.37
C ALA A 415 18.05 16.50 -2.23
N LEU A 416 17.18 16.65 -1.23
CA LEU A 416 16.83 15.61 -0.28
C LEU A 416 15.41 15.13 -0.57
N LEU A 417 15.21 13.81 -0.61
CA LEU A 417 13.89 13.20 -0.82
C LEU A 417 13.55 12.36 0.40
N VAL A 418 12.40 12.64 1.02
CA VAL A 418 11.91 11.84 2.14
C VAL A 418 11.05 10.72 1.58
N ARG A 419 11.30 9.49 2.03
CA ARG A 419 10.48 8.30 1.78
C ARG A 419 9.92 7.78 3.09
N VAL A 420 8.70 7.26 3.05
CA VAL A 420 8.05 6.54 4.17
C VAL A 420 8.11 5.05 3.89
N ASP A 421 8.49 4.26 4.90
CA ASP A 421 8.48 2.80 4.82
C ASP A 421 7.97 2.12 6.09
N ASP A 422 7.15 2.84 6.86
CA ASP A 422 6.53 2.42 8.13
C ASP A 422 7.51 1.86 9.19
N GLY A 423 8.81 1.99 8.95
CA GLY A 423 9.86 1.58 9.88
C GLY A 423 10.08 0.08 9.97
N THR A 424 9.44 -0.73 9.15
CA THR A 424 9.44 -2.21 9.22
C THR A 424 10.26 -2.86 8.11
N LEU A 425 10.97 -2.07 7.30
CA LEU A 425 11.65 -2.52 6.10
C LEU A 425 12.47 -3.81 6.33
N ASP A 426 12.05 -4.87 5.65
CA ASP A 426 12.83 -6.07 5.40
C ASP A 426 13.00 -6.29 3.90
N ARG A 427 14.21 -6.64 3.48
CA ARG A 427 14.55 -6.94 2.10
C ARG A 427 15.15 -8.34 1.98
N PRO A 428 15.10 -8.96 0.79
CA PRO A 428 15.86 -10.18 0.52
C PRO A 428 17.34 -10.06 0.92
N SER A 429 17.98 -8.92 0.63
CA SER A 429 19.37 -8.65 0.99
C SER A 429 19.65 -8.54 2.50
N HIS A 430 18.61 -8.28 3.32
CA HIS A 430 18.74 -8.34 4.78
C HIS A 430 18.73 -9.78 5.29
N VAL A 431 17.96 -10.67 4.68
CA VAL A 431 17.96 -12.11 5.00
C VAL A 431 19.36 -12.69 4.79
N GLU A 432 20.04 -12.28 3.72
CA GLU A 432 21.41 -12.73 3.45
C GLU A 432 22.44 -12.24 4.47
N GLN A 433 22.25 -11.01 4.97
CA GLN A 433 23.12 -10.38 5.94
C GLN A 433 22.83 -10.91 7.37
N SER A 434 21.58 -11.31 7.64
CA SER A 434 21.12 -11.83 8.93
C SER A 434 20.11 -12.98 8.70
N PRO A 435 20.59 -14.23 8.52
CA PRO A 435 19.75 -15.39 8.19
C PRO A 435 18.66 -15.74 9.21
N HIS A 436 18.76 -15.22 10.44
CA HIS A 436 17.74 -15.38 11.48
C HIS A 436 16.48 -14.53 11.27
N LEU A 437 16.47 -13.64 10.26
CA LEU A 437 15.28 -12.87 9.91
C LEU A 437 14.15 -13.81 9.47
N LEU A 438 13.01 -13.73 10.16
CA LEU A 438 11.82 -14.52 9.82
C LEU A 438 11.24 -14.03 8.49
N VAL A 439 11.06 -14.95 7.54
CA VAL A 439 10.48 -14.67 6.22
C VAL A 439 9.19 -15.48 6.07
N ASN A 440 8.08 -14.80 5.76
CA ASN A 440 6.88 -15.48 5.29
C ASN A 440 7.02 -15.77 3.79
N PHE A 441 7.74 -16.84 3.46
CA PHE A 441 8.12 -17.16 2.08
C PHE A 441 6.91 -17.23 1.13
N LYS A 442 5.82 -17.89 1.55
CA LYS A 442 4.61 -18.01 0.74
C LYS A 442 4.00 -16.64 0.43
N LYS A 443 3.94 -15.74 1.42
CA LYS A 443 3.46 -14.36 1.21
C LYS A 443 4.37 -13.62 0.22
N THR A 444 5.69 -13.66 0.43
CA THR A 444 6.67 -13.02 -0.46
C THR A 444 6.54 -13.50 -1.90
N LEU A 445 6.44 -14.82 -2.11
CA LEU A 445 6.25 -15.43 -3.42
C LEU A 445 4.99 -14.92 -4.12
N ILE A 446 3.85 -14.97 -3.42
CA ILE A 446 2.56 -14.51 -3.95
C ILE A 446 2.62 -13.03 -4.33
N GLU A 447 3.21 -12.19 -3.48
CA GLU A 447 3.30 -10.75 -3.73
C GLU A 447 4.25 -10.43 -4.90
N TYR A 448 5.36 -11.15 -5.05
CA TYR A 448 6.25 -10.99 -6.22
C TYR A 448 5.59 -11.44 -7.51
N ALA A 449 4.85 -12.56 -7.48
CA ALA A 449 4.11 -13.06 -8.63
C ALA A 449 3.02 -12.07 -9.10
N LYS A 450 2.30 -11.46 -8.14
CA LYS A 450 1.31 -10.42 -8.44
C LYS A 450 1.95 -9.17 -9.03
N LEU A 451 3.04 -8.70 -8.43
CA LEU A 451 3.73 -7.48 -8.86
C LEU A 451 4.26 -7.62 -10.30
N ASP A 452 4.83 -8.77 -10.65
CA ASP A 452 5.30 -9.03 -12.01
C ASP A 452 4.17 -9.00 -13.04
N ALA A 453 3.02 -9.62 -12.73
CA ALA A 453 1.85 -9.58 -13.59
C ALA A 453 1.33 -8.15 -13.79
N GLU A 454 1.29 -7.34 -12.73
CA GLU A 454 0.89 -5.94 -12.78
C GLU A 454 1.87 -5.09 -13.60
N TYR A 455 3.17 -5.32 -13.44
CA TYR A 455 4.19 -4.64 -14.23
C TYR A 455 3.98 -4.86 -15.73
N PHE A 456 3.80 -6.12 -16.14
CA PHE A 456 3.53 -6.43 -17.52
C PHE A 456 2.20 -5.83 -18.03
N ALA A 457 1.13 -6.00 -17.25
CA ALA A 457 -0.20 -5.50 -17.63
C ALA A 457 -0.22 -3.98 -17.79
N TYR A 458 0.39 -3.24 -16.87
CA TYR A 458 0.36 -1.77 -16.84
C TYR A 458 1.58 -1.11 -17.49
N ARG A 459 2.40 -1.90 -18.19
CA ARG A 459 3.59 -1.41 -18.94
C ARG A 459 4.63 -0.73 -18.05
N ILE A 460 4.80 -1.22 -16.83
CA ILE A 460 5.80 -0.73 -15.88
C ILE A 460 7.05 -1.58 -15.99
N MET A 461 8.21 -0.94 -16.08
CA MET A 461 9.52 -1.57 -16.05
C MET A 461 10.36 -0.97 -14.93
N LEU A 462 11.04 -1.79 -14.12
CA LEU A 462 11.94 -1.28 -13.08
C LEU A 462 13.33 -0.90 -13.63
N GLY A 463 13.84 -1.66 -14.60
CA GLY A 463 15.07 -1.34 -15.32
C GLY A 463 16.37 -1.89 -14.72
N ALA A 464 16.71 -1.48 -13.51
CA ALA A 464 17.85 -2.00 -12.75
C ALA A 464 17.30 -2.89 -11.64
N TRP A 465 16.78 -4.04 -12.01
CA TRP A 465 16.24 -4.99 -11.05
C TRP A 465 17.36 -5.43 -10.08
N SER A 466 17.09 -5.53 -8.78
CA SER A 466 18.03 -6.10 -7.79
C SER A 466 17.32 -6.51 -6.49
N THR A 467 17.95 -7.37 -5.69
CA THR A 467 17.49 -7.79 -4.35
C THR A 467 17.28 -6.63 -3.38
N ASN A 468 17.84 -5.46 -3.67
CA ASN A 468 17.74 -4.26 -2.83
C ASN A 468 16.52 -3.38 -3.16
N ASN A 469 15.88 -3.61 -4.31
CA ASN A 469 14.81 -2.74 -4.80
C ASN A 469 13.41 -3.17 -4.38
N TYR A 470 13.29 -4.28 -3.66
CA TYR A 470 12.02 -4.81 -3.19
C TYR A 470 12.08 -5.17 -1.69
N SER A 471 10.96 -4.99 -1.00
CA SER A 471 10.76 -5.55 0.33
C SER A 471 10.36 -7.02 0.23
N LEU A 472 10.39 -7.74 1.35
CA LEU A 472 9.83 -9.10 1.43
C LEU A 472 8.30 -9.14 1.28
N ASP A 473 7.63 -7.99 1.41
CA ASP A 473 6.18 -7.88 1.25
C ASP A 473 5.77 -7.44 -0.18
N GLY A 474 6.72 -7.36 -1.12
CA GLY A 474 6.41 -6.97 -2.50
C GLY A 474 6.30 -5.47 -2.72
N HIS A 475 6.74 -4.62 -1.79
CA HIS A 475 6.82 -3.19 -2.04
C HIS A 475 8.11 -2.83 -2.80
N THR A 476 7.98 -2.00 -3.82
CA THR A 476 9.09 -1.42 -4.55
C THR A 476 9.72 -0.29 -3.75
N ILE A 477 11.05 -0.25 -3.71
CA ILE A 477 11.81 0.62 -2.81
C ILE A 477 12.50 1.75 -3.55
N ASP A 478 13.12 1.45 -4.69
CA ASP A 478 13.82 2.43 -5.52
C ASP A 478 13.28 2.40 -6.95
N LEU A 479 13.07 3.59 -7.51
CA LEU A 479 12.49 3.82 -8.83
C LEU A 479 13.45 4.61 -9.73
N GLU A 480 14.76 4.59 -9.44
CA GLU A 480 15.74 5.37 -10.19
C GLU A 480 15.70 5.10 -11.69
N SER A 481 15.69 3.83 -12.07
CA SER A 481 15.68 3.37 -13.47
C SER A 481 14.29 3.02 -13.99
N ALA A 482 13.24 3.24 -13.18
CA ALA A 482 11.90 2.80 -13.51
C ALA A 482 11.32 3.60 -14.69
N SER A 483 10.39 2.98 -15.41
CA SER A 483 9.72 3.63 -16.53
C SER A 483 8.41 2.97 -16.92
N PHE A 484 7.65 3.69 -17.76
CA PHE A 484 6.58 3.13 -18.56
C PHE A 484 7.09 2.84 -19.97
N VAL A 485 6.70 1.69 -20.53
CA VAL A 485 6.97 1.36 -21.93
C VAL A 485 5.77 1.75 -22.79
N LYS A 486 6.04 2.24 -24.00
CA LYS A 486 4.97 2.66 -24.92
C LYS A 486 4.20 1.44 -25.44
N TYR A 487 4.94 0.47 -25.96
CA TYR A 487 4.50 -0.85 -26.39
C TYR A 487 5.05 -1.93 -25.46
N ARG A 488 4.61 -3.18 -25.62
CA ARG A 488 4.97 -4.29 -24.72
C ARG A 488 6.18 -5.12 -25.19
N GLY A 489 7.08 -4.51 -25.97
CA GLY A 489 8.35 -5.12 -26.36
C GLY A 489 9.40 -5.20 -25.23
N PRO A 490 10.43 -6.05 -25.36
CA PRO A 490 11.44 -6.28 -24.32
C PRO A 490 12.56 -5.21 -24.29
N TYR A 491 12.21 -4.00 -23.88
CA TYR A 491 13.14 -2.86 -23.71
C TYR A 491 13.86 -2.87 -22.37
N TYR A 492 14.98 -2.16 -22.22
CA TYR A 492 15.62 -1.87 -20.94
C TYR A 492 15.90 -0.36 -20.74
N THR A 493 16.12 0.07 -19.50
CA THR A 493 16.52 1.46 -19.14
C THR A 493 17.88 1.60 -18.50
N SER A 494 18.46 0.54 -17.95
CA SER A 494 19.73 0.63 -17.21
C SER A 494 20.81 -0.28 -17.78
N THR A 495 20.53 -1.56 -17.97
CA THR A 495 21.51 -2.51 -18.52
C THR A 495 20.82 -3.58 -19.36
N SER A 496 21.46 -3.91 -20.48
CA SER A 496 21.07 -5.03 -21.34
C SER A 496 21.66 -6.36 -20.93
N LYS A 497 22.56 -6.37 -19.94
CA LYS A 497 23.36 -7.54 -19.55
C LYS A 497 22.53 -8.74 -19.14
N TYR A 498 21.36 -8.50 -18.55
CA TYR A 498 20.52 -9.55 -17.99
C TYR A 498 19.10 -9.54 -18.57
N PRO A 499 18.51 -10.70 -18.90
CA PRO A 499 17.13 -10.77 -19.39
C PRO A 499 16.10 -10.11 -18.47
N HIS A 500 16.24 -10.27 -17.16
CA HIS A 500 15.30 -9.72 -16.16
C HIS A 500 15.32 -8.19 -16.03
N ASN A 501 16.23 -7.50 -16.71
CA ASN A 501 16.21 -6.04 -16.83
C ASN A 501 15.46 -5.56 -18.06
N ARG A 502 14.91 -6.48 -18.86
CA ARG A 502 14.05 -6.18 -19.99
C ARG A 502 12.59 -6.33 -19.59
N PHE A 503 11.76 -5.41 -20.07
CA PHE A 503 10.32 -5.43 -19.86
C PHE A 503 9.69 -6.76 -20.30
N GLY A 504 8.80 -7.29 -19.48
CA GLY A 504 8.10 -8.55 -19.71
C GLY A 504 8.90 -9.79 -19.32
N HIS A 505 10.08 -9.63 -18.73
CA HIS A 505 10.96 -10.73 -18.31
C HIS A 505 11.47 -10.58 -16.87
N GLU A 506 10.95 -9.63 -16.11
CA GLU A 506 11.28 -9.37 -14.71
C GLU A 506 11.04 -10.58 -13.79
N ALA A 507 10.12 -11.48 -14.15
CA ALA A 507 9.85 -12.76 -13.49
C ALA A 507 11.13 -13.57 -13.25
N LEU A 508 12.07 -13.56 -14.19
CA LEU A 508 13.36 -14.26 -14.06
C LEU A 508 14.20 -13.70 -12.91
N GLY A 509 14.10 -12.40 -12.65
CA GLY A 509 14.72 -11.77 -11.48
C GLY A 509 14.03 -12.23 -10.20
N PHE A 510 12.70 -12.12 -10.14
CA PHE A 510 11.93 -12.52 -8.95
C PHE A 510 12.17 -13.98 -8.56
N LEU A 511 12.13 -14.91 -9.52
CA LEU A 511 12.43 -16.31 -9.29
C LEU A 511 13.84 -16.51 -8.75
N ARG A 512 14.84 -15.79 -9.25
CA ARG A 512 16.20 -15.88 -8.73
C ARG A 512 16.31 -15.47 -7.26
N VAL A 513 15.55 -14.47 -6.80
CA VAL A 513 15.46 -14.15 -5.35
C VAL A 513 14.77 -15.28 -4.61
N LEU A 514 13.64 -15.76 -5.14
CA LEU A 514 12.82 -16.74 -4.46
C LEU A 514 13.55 -18.07 -4.30
N HIS A 515 14.28 -18.54 -5.32
CA HIS A 515 15.15 -19.72 -5.22
C HIS A 515 16.21 -19.54 -4.13
N GLN A 516 16.84 -18.37 -4.09
CA GLN A 516 17.83 -18.10 -3.04
C GLN A 516 17.22 -18.08 -1.63
N LEU A 517 16.01 -17.53 -1.47
CA LEU A 517 15.29 -17.57 -0.20
C LEU A 517 14.79 -18.98 0.14
N ALA A 518 14.45 -19.78 -0.88
CA ALA A 518 14.01 -21.17 -0.77
C ALA A 518 15.16 -22.10 -0.34
N ASP A 519 16.38 -21.87 -0.82
CA ASP A 519 17.58 -22.60 -0.39
C ASP A 519 17.79 -22.47 1.13
N VAL A 520 17.55 -21.28 1.70
CA VAL A 520 17.60 -21.05 3.16
C VAL A 520 16.51 -21.83 3.91
N LYS A 521 15.45 -22.25 3.22
CA LYS A 521 14.27 -22.93 3.78
C LYS A 521 14.13 -24.39 3.33
N ASN A 522 15.09 -24.95 2.59
CA ASN A 522 15.05 -26.29 2.00
C ASN A 522 13.79 -26.55 1.16
N ILE A 523 13.34 -25.55 0.37
CA ILE A 523 12.22 -25.69 -0.56
C ILE A 523 12.77 -25.95 -1.96
N ARG A 524 12.19 -26.89 -2.72
CA ARG A 524 12.65 -27.22 -4.08
C ARG A 524 12.28 -26.13 -5.07
N ASN A 525 13.19 -25.78 -5.99
CA ASN A 525 12.97 -24.73 -7.00
C ASN A 525 11.74 -24.99 -7.89
N GLU A 526 11.47 -26.24 -8.26
CA GLU A 526 10.29 -26.62 -9.05
C GLU A 526 8.98 -26.23 -8.35
N GLU A 527 8.90 -26.37 -7.02
CA GLU A 527 7.73 -25.99 -6.24
C GLU A 527 7.55 -24.47 -6.22
N VAL A 528 8.66 -23.74 -6.14
CA VAL A 528 8.68 -22.27 -6.22
C VAL A 528 8.18 -21.80 -7.58
N ASP A 529 8.71 -22.35 -8.67
CA ASP A 529 8.37 -21.97 -10.03
C ASP A 529 6.90 -22.23 -10.33
N ASN A 530 6.42 -23.43 -10.01
CA ASN A 530 5.02 -23.82 -10.21
C ASN A 530 4.07 -22.90 -9.44
N CYS A 531 4.39 -22.58 -8.19
CA CYS A 531 3.56 -21.69 -7.39
C CYS A 531 3.62 -20.25 -7.93
N PHE A 532 4.80 -19.74 -8.27
CA PHE A 532 4.98 -18.38 -8.77
C PHE A 532 4.21 -18.18 -10.08
N TYR A 533 4.40 -19.06 -11.07
CA TYR A 533 3.72 -18.93 -12.36
C TYR A 533 2.21 -19.13 -12.26
N LYS A 534 1.73 -20.00 -11.36
CA LYS A 534 0.29 -20.14 -11.09
C LYS A 534 -0.31 -18.84 -10.56
N GLU A 535 0.27 -18.26 -9.52
CA GLU A 535 -0.23 -17.02 -8.90
C GLU A 535 -0.13 -15.83 -9.87
N ARG A 536 0.98 -15.75 -10.61
CA ARG A 536 1.21 -14.73 -11.64
C ARG A 536 0.16 -14.80 -12.73
N ARG A 537 -0.11 -16.00 -13.28
CA ARG A 537 -1.11 -16.21 -14.34
C ARG A 537 -2.51 -15.81 -13.87
N GLN A 538 -2.86 -16.15 -12.63
CA GLN A 538 -4.13 -15.73 -12.04
C GLN A 538 -4.25 -14.22 -11.86
N ARG A 539 -3.17 -13.52 -11.47
CA ARG A 539 -3.19 -12.05 -11.37
C ARG A 539 -3.25 -11.41 -12.75
N LEU A 540 -2.48 -11.92 -13.72
CA LEU A 540 -2.47 -11.42 -15.08
C LEU A 540 -3.85 -11.51 -15.73
N GLY A 541 -4.58 -12.62 -15.55
CA GLY A 541 -5.95 -12.75 -16.05
C GLY A 541 -6.91 -11.69 -15.49
N ARG A 542 -6.79 -11.34 -14.20
CA ARG A 542 -7.58 -10.24 -13.60
C ARG A 542 -7.16 -8.88 -14.13
N CYS A 543 -5.86 -8.60 -14.21
CA CYS A 543 -5.36 -7.36 -14.80
C CYS A 543 -5.79 -7.22 -16.26
N PHE A 544 -5.82 -8.31 -17.02
CA PHE A 544 -6.30 -8.35 -18.39
C PHE A 544 -7.77 -7.91 -18.48
N LEU A 545 -8.65 -8.43 -17.62
CA LEU A 545 -10.04 -7.94 -17.54
C LEU A 545 -10.12 -6.44 -17.20
N SER A 546 -9.26 -5.95 -16.30
CA SER A 546 -9.19 -4.51 -16.01
C SER A 546 -8.76 -3.70 -17.23
N LEU A 547 -7.81 -4.20 -18.04
CA LEU A 547 -7.39 -3.54 -19.30
C LEU A 547 -8.54 -3.49 -20.33
N LEU A 548 -9.47 -4.45 -20.25
CA LEU A 548 -10.73 -4.45 -21.01
C LEU A 548 -11.81 -3.55 -20.38
N GLY A 549 -11.47 -2.75 -19.36
CA GLY A 549 -12.36 -1.76 -18.76
C GLY A 549 -13.39 -2.32 -17.78
N VAL A 550 -13.22 -3.57 -17.34
CA VAL A 550 -14.06 -4.21 -16.32
C VAL A 550 -13.65 -3.70 -14.94
N ASP A 551 -14.63 -3.36 -14.11
CA ASP A 551 -14.39 -2.96 -12.73
C ASP A 551 -13.78 -4.11 -11.91
N GLU A 552 -12.92 -3.81 -10.92
CA GLU A 552 -12.20 -4.84 -10.16
C GLU A 552 -13.14 -5.83 -9.46
N ALA A 553 -14.25 -5.35 -8.88
CA ALA A 553 -15.21 -6.22 -8.20
C ALA A 553 -15.85 -7.21 -9.19
N LEU A 554 -16.25 -6.71 -10.36
CA LEU A 554 -16.87 -7.52 -11.43
C LEU A 554 -15.84 -8.44 -12.11
N ALA A 555 -14.60 -7.98 -12.29
CA ALA A 555 -13.52 -8.77 -12.84
C ALA A 555 -13.22 -9.98 -11.97
N ASN A 556 -13.25 -9.84 -10.63
CA ASN A 556 -13.06 -10.96 -9.72
C ASN A 556 -14.18 -12.00 -9.81
N VAL A 557 -15.44 -11.55 -9.87
CA VAL A 557 -16.59 -12.44 -10.03
C VAL A 557 -16.51 -13.18 -11.36
N PHE A 558 -16.36 -12.46 -12.46
CA PHE A 558 -16.28 -13.03 -13.80
C PHE A 558 -15.09 -13.99 -13.94
N PHE A 559 -13.91 -13.61 -13.42
CA PHE A 559 -12.72 -14.48 -13.44
C PHE A 559 -12.94 -15.80 -12.69
N SER A 560 -13.69 -15.78 -11.58
CA SER A 560 -13.97 -17.00 -10.81
C SER A 560 -14.86 -18.00 -11.56
N GLN A 561 -15.69 -17.52 -12.48
CA GLN A 561 -16.61 -18.34 -13.27
C GLN A 561 -16.01 -18.78 -14.60
N HIS A 562 -15.15 -17.95 -15.19
CA HIS A 562 -14.61 -18.14 -16.55
C HIS A 562 -13.08 -18.26 -16.57
N GLN A 563 -12.52 -18.83 -15.51
CA GLN A 563 -11.08 -18.79 -15.24
C GLN A 563 -10.23 -19.27 -16.42
N ASP A 564 -10.53 -20.46 -16.96
CA ASP A 564 -9.72 -21.07 -18.03
C ASP A 564 -9.75 -20.26 -19.32
N ARG A 565 -10.92 -19.73 -19.67
CA ARG A 565 -11.10 -18.89 -20.85
C ARG A 565 -10.34 -17.58 -20.73
N VAL A 566 -10.44 -16.90 -19.59
CA VAL A 566 -9.74 -15.63 -19.35
C VAL A 566 -8.23 -15.86 -19.29
N MET A 567 -7.76 -16.90 -18.59
CA MET A 567 -6.33 -17.23 -18.50
C MET A 567 -5.75 -17.56 -19.88
N SER A 568 -6.43 -18.41 -20.67
CA SER A 568 -6.01 -18.73 -22.04
C SER A 568 -5.85 -17.48 -22.90
N LEU A 569 -6.82 -16.57 -22.85
CA LEU A 569 -6.76 -15.34 -23.64
C LEU A 569 -5.70 -14.36 -23.10
N SER A 570 -5.51 -14.28 -21.78
CA SER A 570 -4.47 -13.44 -21.18
C SER A 570 -3.05 -13.95 -21.51
N ASP A 571 -2.86 -15.27 -21.62
CA ASP A 571 -1.59 -15.85 -22.03
C ASP A 571 -1.28 -15.52 -23.50
N GLN A 572 -2.29 -15.59 -24.38
CA GLN A 572 -2.15 -15.17 -25.77
C GLN A 572 -1.83 -13.68 -25.86
N PHE A 573 -2.53 -12.84 -25.09
CA PHE A 573 -2.22 -11.42 -24.95
C PHE A 573 -0.76 -11.20 -24.56
N GLU A 574 -0.27 -11.89 -23.53
CA GLU A 574 1.11 -11.75 -23.09
C GLU A 574 2.11 -12.15 -24.18
N ASN A 575 1.92 -13.33 -24.77
CA ASN A 575 2.82 -13.89 -25.77
C ASN A 575 2.89 -13.04 -27.03
N LEU A 576 1.74 -12.57 -27.53
CA LEU A 576 1.67 -11.74 -28.74
C LEU A 576 2.23 -10.33 -28.49
N SER A 577 1.94 -9.75 -27.33
CA SER A 577 2.35 -8.38 -26.96
C SER A 577 3.86 -8.16 -26.96
N LYS A 578 4.65 -9.21 -26.69
CA LYS A 578 6.11 -9.14 -26.61
C LYS A 578 6.81 -9.24 -27.96
N LYS A 579 6.07 -9.52 -29.04
CA LYS A 579 6.67 -9.81 -30.35
C LYS A 579 7.14 -8.54 -31.06
N ILE A 580 8.37 -8.63 -31.58
CA ILE A 580 9.08 -7.53 -32.25
C ILE A 580 9.62 -8.00 -33.61
N ASN A 581 9.84 -7.07 -34.55
CA ASN A 581 10.53 -7.36 -35.79
C ASN A 581 12.05 -7.51 -35.58
N ALA A 582 12.74 -8.12 -36.55
CA ALA A 582 14.18 -8.40 -36.50
C ALA A 582 15.10 -7.20 -36.84
N ARG A 583 14.67 -5.94 -36.68
CA ARG A 583 15.45 -4.78 -37.16
C ARG A 583 15.60 -3.65 -36.12
N LYS A 584 16.85 -3.38 -35.72
CA LYS A 584 17.55 -2.06 -35.72
C LYS A 584 19.03 -2.19 -35.27
N THR A 585 19.81 -3.01 -35.98
CA THR A 585 21.23 -3.32 -35.71
C THR A 585 21.60 -3.74 -34.26
N ASN A 586 21.12 -4.93 -33.89
CA ASN A 586 21.68 -5.91 -32.93
C ASN A 586 21.36 -5.70 -31.43
N LEU A 587 20.05 -5.78 -31.11
CA LEU A 587 19.36 -6.12 -29.85
C LEU A 587 19.81 -5.52 -28.50
N ASN A 588 20.59 -4.45 -28.50
CA ASN A 588 20.80 -3.60 -27.33
C ASN A 588 19.64 -2.58 -27.12
N LEU A 589 18.40 -3.05 -26.97
CA LEU A 589 17.17 -2.22 -26.99
C LEU A 589 16.92 -1.35 -25.74
N TYR A 590 17.62 -0.21 -25.69
CA TYR A 590 17.39 0.90 -24.78
C TYR A 590 16.10 1.65 -25.14
N MET A 591 15.32 2.05 -24.14
CA MET A 591 13.95 2.57 -24.27
C MET A 591 13.79 3.96 -24.95
N SER A 592 14.84 4.54 -25.53
CA SER A 592 14.80 5.85 -26.21
C SER A 592 14.61 5.73 -27.73
N ILE A 593 13.71 4.86 -28.19
CA ILE A 593 13.49 4.60 -29.62
C ILE A 593 12.37 5.49 -30.17
N PRO A 594 12.59 6.23 -31.27
CA PRO A 594 11.53 6.95 -31.98
C PRO A 594 10.40 6.02 -32.43
N ASP A 595 9.18 6.55 -32.45
CA ASP A 595 7.97 5.73 -32.62
C ASP A 595 7.86 5.03 -33.98
N ASP A 596 8.30 5.72 -35.03
CA ASP A 596 8.37 5.23 -36.40
C ASP A 596 9.43 4.13 -36.60
N GLU A 597 10.35 4.02 -35.64
CA GLU A 597 11.46 3.07 -35.64
C GLU A 597 11.32 1.99 -34.55
N ASP A 598 10.25 2.02 -33.76
CA ASP A 598 10.04 1.07 -32.67
C ASP A 598 9.62 -0.31 -33.23
N PRO A 599 10.27 -1.42 -32.82
CA PRO A 599 10.13 -2.72 -33.45
C PRO A 599 8.92 -3.53 -32.98
N SER A 600 8.14 -3.07 -31.99
CA SER A 600 6.94 -3.77 -31.50
C SER A 600 5.92 -3.96 -32.61
N LEU A 601 5.48 -5.20 -32.83
CA LEU A 601 4.57 -5.51 -33.93
C LEU A 601 3.12 -5.14 -33.63
N LEU A 602 2.74 -5.13 -32.34
CA LEU A 602 1.37 -4.94 -31.90
C LEU A 602 1.25 -3.77 -30.91
N ASP A 603 0.17 -2.99 -31.05
CA ASP A 603 -0.26 -1.96 -30.11
C ASP A 603 -1.58 -2.36 -29.41
N MET A 604 -1.46 -3.25 -28.43
CA MET A 604 -2.60 -3.69 -27.60
C MET A 604 -3.29 -2.53 -26.89
N SER A 605 -2.53 -1.50 -26.50
CA SER A 605 -3.09 -0.35 -25.79
C SER A 605 -4.00 0.47 -26.70
N ASN A 606 -3.62 0.66 -27.97
CA ASN A 606 -4.46 1.32 -28.97
C ASN A 606 -5.71 0.50 -29.30
N LEU A 607 -5.58 -0.82 -29.43
CA LEU A 607 -6.73 -1.71 -29.56
C LEU A 607 -7.70 -1.54 -28.38
N PHE A 608 -7.21 -1.72 -27.15
CA PHE A 608 -8.06 -1.72 -25.94
C PHE A 608 -8.79 -0.39 -25.74
N LYS A 609 -8.12 0.75 -25.93
CA LYS A 609 -8.76 2.09 -25.88
C LYS A 609 -9.97 2.22 -26.81
N ASN A 610 -9.96 1.52 -27.94
CA ASN A 610 -10.99 1.67 -28.97
C ASN A 610 -12.06 0.56 -28.94
N LEU A 611 -11.99 -0.41 -28.02
CA LEU A 611 -12.95 -1.52 -27.95
C LEU A 611 -14.41 -1.07 -27.83
N ALA A 612 -14.71 -0.04 -27.01
CA ALA A 612 -16.07 0.47 -26.87
C ALA A 612 -16.65 1.06 -28.17
N LYS A 613 -15.79 1.51 -29.09
CA LYS A 613 -16.19 1.98 -30.42
C LYS A 613 -16.38 0.81 -31.40
N LEU A 614 -15.62 -0.26 -31.22
CA LEU A 614 -15.58 -1.43 -32.11
C LEU A 614 -16.69 -2.45 -31.82
N TYR A 615 -16.96 -2.76 -30.55
CA TYR A 615 -17.76 -3.90 -30.06
C TYR A 615 -19.18 -4.08 -30.65
N LYS A 616 -19.74 -3.07 -31.34
CA LYS A 616 -21.07 -3.17 -31.99
C LYS A 616 -21.06 -2.80 -33.48
N SER A 617 -19.89 -2.80 -34.11
CA SER A 617 -19.74 -2.55 -35.54
C SER A 617 -19.83 -3.86 -36.34
N SER A 618 -20.46 -3.83 -37.52
CA SER A 618 -20.50 -4.98 -38.43
C SER A 618 -19.11 -5.40 -38.96
N SER A 619 -18.11 -4.52 -38.86
CA SER A 619 -16.71 -4.77 -39.24
C SER A 619 -15.75 -4.73 -38.05
N ALA A 620 -16.25 -5.03 -36.84
CA ALA A 620 -15.52 -4.83 -35.59
C ALA A 620 -14.15 -5.53 -35.54
N GLU A 621 -14.09 -6.81 -35.90
CA GLU A 621 -12.84 -7.60 -35.87
C GLU A 621 -11.82 -7.10 -36.90
N THR A 622 -12.26 -6.81 -38.14
CA THR A 622 -11.38 -6.25 -39.18
C THR A 622 -10.77 -4.93 -38.75
N ARG A 623 -11.60 -4.01 -38.22
CA ARG A 623 -11.12 -2.72 -37.71
C ARG A 623 -10.22 -2.89 -36.47
N ALA A 624 -10.51 -3.86 -35.60
CA ALA A 624 -9.67 -4.15 -34.45
C ALA A 624 -8.24 -4.55 -34.86
N ILE A 625 -8.09 -5.31 -35.94
CA ILE A 625 -6.79 -5.66 -36.51
C ILE A 625 -6.03 -4.40 -36.95
N GLU A 626 -6.71 -3.40 -37.52
CA GLU A 626 -6.08 -2.13 -37.94
C GLU A 626 -5.57 -1.30 -36.75
N TYR A 627 -6.28 -1.32 -35.62
CA TYR A 627 -5.82 -0.66 -34.39
C TYR A 627 -4.67 -1.42 -33.72
N LEU A 628 -4.62 -2.74 -33.90
CA LEU A 628 -3.65 -3.61 -33.25
C LEU A 628 -2.32 -3.70 -34.01
N ILE A 629 -2.35 -3.93 -35.33
CA ILE A 629 -1.14 -4.20 -36.11
C ILE A 629 -0.40 -2.90 -36.45
N ARG A 630 0.88 -2.83 -36.09
CA ARG A 630 1.77 -1.75 -36.50
C ARG A 630 2.34 -2.04 -37.89
N LYS A 631 1.65 -1.53 -38.93
CA LYS A 631 2.02 -1.73 -40.35
C LYS A 631 3.47 -1.31 -40.65
N THR A 632 3.95 -0.24 -40.02
CA THR A 632 5.33 0.23 -40.15
C THR A 632 6.35 -0.78 -39.63
N ALA A 633 6.11 -1.37 -38.46
CA ALA A 633 6.97 -2.40 -37.91
C ALA A 633 6.89 -3.71 -38.71
N LEU A 634 5.70 -4.07 -39.20
CA LEU A 634 5.49 -5.28 -40.00
C LEU A 634 6.21 -5.21 -41.36
N SER A 635 6.15 -4.07 -42.06
CA SER A 635 6.79 -3.90 -43.37
C SER A 635 8.34 -3.93 -43.32
N GLN A 636 8.90 -3.82 -42.11
CA GLN A 636 10.34 -3.83 -41.89
C GLN A 636 10.91 -5.23 -41.64
N ILE A 637 10.08 -6.28 -41.52
CA ILE A 637 10.53 -7.66 -41.39
C ILE A 637 11.32 -8.05 -42.65
N LYS A 638 12.58 -8.49 -42.46
CA LYS A 638 13.47 -8.90 -43.56
C LYS A 638 13.53 -10.42 -43.71
N THR A 639 13.80 -10.86 -44.95
CA THR A 639 13.88 -12.27 -45.36
C THR A 639 15.14 -13.00 -44.87
N SER A 640 16.15 -12.31 -44.34
CA SER A 640 17.28 -12.95 -43.67
C SER A 640 17.74 -12.09 -42.49
N ALA A 641 17.67 -12.68 -41.29
CA ALA A 641 18.15 -12.07 -40.07
C ALA A 641 19.67 -12.36 -39.95
N THR A 642 20.50 -11.44 -40.44
CA THR A 642 21.93 -11.71 -40.70
C THR A 642 22.87 -11.53 -39.50
N ASN A 643 22.38 -11.41 -38.26
CA ASN A 643 23.24 -11.04 -37.12
C ASN A 643 23.13 -11.98 -35.92
N THR A 644 24.28 -12.50 -35.49
CA THR A 644 24.47 -13.37 -34.32
C THR A 644 24.34 -12.58 -33.01
N PRO A 645 23.56 -13.04 -32.00
CA PRO A 645 23.50 -12.40 -30.69
C PRO A 645 24.88 -12.30 -30.02
N ILE A 646 25.19 -11.17 -29.38
CA ILE A 646 26.50 -10.94 -28.72
C ILE A 646 26.47 -11.15 -27.20
N SER A 647 25.31 -11.44 -26.61
CA SER A 647 25.16 -11.77 -25.19
C SER A 647 24.08 -12.83 -24.96
N GLN A 648 24.12 -13.50 -23.80
CA GLN A 648 23.08 -14.45 -23.38
C GLN A 648 21.69 -13.77 -23.30
N ALA A 649 21.64 -12.51 -22.88
CA ALA A 649 20.38 -11.77 -22.80
C ALA A 649 19.80 -11.47 -24.18
N GLU A 650 20.65 -11.15 -25.16
CA GLU A 650 20.21 -10.97 -26.55
C GLU A 650 19.79 -12.27 -27.20
N ALA A 651 20.54 -13.36 -26.98
CA ALA A 651 20.18 -14.67 -27.49
C ALA A 651 18.81 -15.12 -26.97
N PHE A 652 18.54 -14.88 -25.69
CA PHE A 652 17.24 -15.14 -25.09
C PHE A 652 16.11 -14.33 -25.75
N ILE A 653 16.32 -13.02 -25.99
CA ILE A 653 15.30 -12.19 -26.66
C ILE A 653 15.12 -12.58 -28.12
N TRP A 654 16.19 -12.98 -28.79
CA TRP A 654 16.14 -13.47 -30.16
C TRP A 654 15.18 -14.66 -30.28
N ASP A 655 15.35 -15.64 -29.39
CA ASP A 655 14.51 -16.83 -29.34
C ASP A 655 13.06 -16.53 -28.94
N GLN A 656 12.87 -15.67 -27.93
CA GLN A 656 11.56 -15.50 -27.30
C GLN A 656 10.66 -14.45 -27.97
N ALA A 657 11.21 -13.45 -28.66
CA ALA A 657 10.45 -12.27 -29.08
C ALA A 657 10.47 -11.95 -30.58
N ILE A 658 11.50 -12.39 -31.32
CA ILE A 658 11.67 -12.01 -32.72
C ILE A 658 10.69 -12.78 -33.61
N ILE A 659 10.02 -12.08 -34.51
CA ILE A 659 9.27 -12.65 -35.63
C ILE A 659 10.07 -12.43 -36.92
N THR A 660 10.38 -13.53 -37.59
CA THR A 660 11.01 -13.53 -38.92
C THR A 660 9.95 -13.63 -40.01
N HIS A 661 10.38 -13.49 -41.26
CA HIS A 661 9.50 -13.67 -42.42
C HIS A 661 8.84 -15.06 -42.42
N ASP A 662 9.59 -16.11 -42.07
CA ASP A 662 9.12 -17.51 -42.14
C ASP A 662 7.99 -17.84 -41.16
N CYS A 663 7.93 -17.16 -40.01
CA CYS A 663 6.87 -17.34 -39.03
C CYS A 663 5.81 -16.22 -39.06
N MET A 664 5.86 -15.33 -40.05
CA MET A 664 4.98 -14.16 -40.13
C MET A 664 3.51 -14.56 -40.33
N ASP A 665 3.24 -15.51 -41.22
CA ASP A 665 1.86 -15.95 -41.50
C ASP A 665 1.21 -16.60 -40.28
N ASP A 666 1.94 -17.47 -39.57
CA ASP A 666 1.47 -18.07 -38.32
C ASP A 666 1.23 -17.00 -37.23
N PHE A 667 2.11 -16.00 -37.11
CA PHE A 667 1.93 -14.89 -36.21
C PHE A 667 0.66 -14.07 -36.52
N LEU A 668 0.41 -13.76 -37.80
CA LEU A 668 -0.79 -13.04 -38.23
C LEU A 668 -2.06 -13.86 -37.99
N GLU A 669 -2.01 -15.17 -38.23
CA GLU A 669 -3.14 -16.07 -37.98
C GLU A 669 -3.46 -16.19 -36.49
N LYS A 670 -2.45 -16.33 -35.62
CA LYS A 670 -2.61 -16.28 -34.16
C LYS A 670 -3.20 -14.94 -33.71
N THR A 671 -2.77 -13.85 -34.33
CA THR A 671 -3.29 -12.51 -34.03
C THR A 671 -4.78 -12.39 -34.38
N LYS A 672 -5.21 -12.91 -35.52
CA LYS A 672 -6.64 -12.97 -35.91
C LYS A 672 -7.46 -13.81 -34.94
N LYS A 673 -6.98 -15.00 -34.58
CA LYS A 673 -7.62 -15.88 -33.59
C LYS A 673 -7.78 -15.21 -32.23
N PHE A 674 -6.75 -14.49 -31.78
CA PHE A 674 -6.80 -13.70 -30.55
C PHE A 674 -7.90 -12.63 -30.61
N ILE A 675 -7.98 -11.86 -31.70
CA ILE A 675 -9.03 -10.85 -31.90
C ILE A 675 -10.41 -11.51 -31.83
N HIS A 676 -10.63 -12.59 -32.57
CA HIS A 676 -11.91 -13.28 -32.56
C HIS A 676 -12.31 -13.73 -31.14
N ALA A 677 -11.41 -14.40 -30.43
CA ALA A 677 -11.64 -14.86 -29.06
C ALA A 677 -11.87 -13.69 -28.07
N LEU A 678 -11.20 -12.56 -28.28
CA LEU A 678 -11.43 -11.33 -27.52
C LEU A 678 -12.85 -10.80 -27.72
N PHE A 679 -13.35 -10.72 -28.95
CA PHE A 679 -14.73 -10.26 -29.19
C PHE A 679 -15.76 -11.23 -28.61
N GLN A 680 -15.53 -12.54 -28.70
CA GLN A 680 -16.38 -13.52 -28.01
C GLN A 680 -16.37 -13.31 -26.49
N LEU A 681 -15.21 -12.95 -25.89
CA LEU A 681 -15.14 -12.67 -24.46
C LEU A 681 -15.92 -11.40 -24.09
N LEU A 682 -15.83 -10.36 -24.92
CA LEU A 682 -16.61 -9.13 -24.74
C LEU A 682 -18.11 -9.39 -24.79
N VAL A 683 -18.58 -10.30 -25.67
CA VAL A 683 -19.98 -10.75 -25.69
C VAL A 683 -20.41 -11.36 -24.37
N SER A 684 -19.58 -12.23 -23.80
CA SER A 684 -19.87 -12.82 -22.48
C SER A 684 -19.88 -11.76 -21.38
N LEU A 685 -18.89 -10.85 -21.36
CA LEU A 685 -18.83 -9.75 -20.39
C LEU A 685 -20.08 -8.85 -20.46
N ASP A 686 -20.56 -8.52 -21.66
CA ASP A 686 -21.78 -7.71 -21.83
C ASP A 686 -23.03 -8.47 -21.37
N SER A 687 -23.14 -9.76 -21.74
CA SER A 687 -24.28 -10.61 -21.36
C SER A 687 -24.42 -10.78 -19.85
N GLU A 688 -23.28 -10.80 -19.14
CA GLU A 688 -23.21 -10.89 -17.68
C GLU A 688 -23.16 -9.51 -17.00
N LYS A 689 -23.43 -8.43 -17.76
CA LYS A 689 -23.48 -7.05 -17.26
C LYS A 689 -22.19 -6.60 -16.57
N CYS A 690 -21.05 -7.14 -16.99
CA CYS A 690 -19.73 -6.74 -16.52
C CYS A 690 -19.23 -5.46 -17.20
N LEU A 691 -19.81 -5.10 -18.35
CA LEU A 691 -19.54 -3.84 -19.05
C LEU A 691 -20.53 -2.78 -18.56
N ASN A 692 -20.00 -1.66 -18.05
CA ASN A 692 -20.79 -0.52 -17.59
C ASN A 692 -21.54 0.17 -18.76
N THR A 693 -22.23 1.28 -18.48
CA THR A 693 -22.75 2.16 -19.55
C THR A 693 -21.65 2.48 -20.56
N LYS A 694 -22.00 2.61 -21.86
CA LYS A 694 -21.02 2.77 -22.94
C LYS A 694 -20.03 3.92 -22.68
N SER A 695 -20.49 5.02 -22.09
CA SER A 695 -19.64 6.15 -21.69
C SER A 695 -18.68 5.80 -20.54
N GLY A 696 -19.16 5.10 -19.50
CA GLY A 696 -18.33 4.66 -18.37
C GLY A 696 -17.31 3.58 -18.76
N TRP A 697 -17.68 2.66 -19.66
CA TRP A 697 -16.77 1.64 -20.17
C TRP A 697 -15.67 2.24 -21.05
N GLY A 698 -16.04 3.10 -22.02
CA GLY A 698 -15.06 3.80 -22.87
C GLY A 698 -14.06 4.63 -22.07
N TYR A 699 -14.54 5.34 -21.05
CA TYR A 699 -13.69 6.12 -20.14
C TYR A 699 -12.65 5.26 -19.40
N ARG A 700 -13.05 4.10 -18.88
CA ARG A 700 -12.14 3.17 -18.19
C ARG A 700 -11.09 2.61 -19.14
N LEU A 701 -11.50 2.23 -20.36
CA LEU A 701 -10.59 1.76 -21.40
C LEU A 701 -9.53 2.80 -21.75
N GLU A 702 -9.95 4.06 -21.95
CA GLU A 702 -9.04 5.17 -22.25
C GLU A 702 -8.06 5.42 -21.10
N THR A 703 -8.58 5.44 -19.87
CA THR A 703 -7.82 5.69 -18.65
C THR A 703 -6.74 4.64 -18.40
N ILE A 704 -7.11 3.35 -18.37
CA ILE A 704 -6.19 2.30 -17.94
C ILE A 704 -5.13 2.00 -19.00
N ASN A 705 -5.43 2.24 -20.28
CA ASN A 705 -4.52 2.00 -21.39
C ASN A 705 -3.75 3.26 -21.82
N GLN A 706 -3.97 4.41 -21.19
CA GLN A 706 -3.31 5.67 -21.54
C GLN A 706 -1.79 5.51 -21.60
N SER A 707 -1.13 6.16 -22.57
CA SER A 707 0.32 6.08 -22.68
C SER A 707 0.94 7.09 -21.72
N LEU A 708 1.64 6.60 -20.70
CA LEU A 708 2.40 7.43 -19.78
C LEU A 708 3.80 7.69 -20.32
N PRO A 709 4.43 8.83 -19.94
CA PRO A 709 5.77 9.16 -20.40
C PRO A 709 6.80 8.09 -20.05
N THR A 710 7.66 7.77 -21.01
CA THR A 710 8.89 7.01 -20.82
C THR A 710 9.86 7.79 -19.91
N MET A 711 10.89 7.12 -19.39
CA MET A 711 11.92 7.72 -18.53
C MET A 711 12.61 8.89 -19.25
N PHE A 712 12.84 8.75 -20.55
CA PHE A 712 13.50 9.78 -21.37
C PHE A 712 12.62 11.03 -21.52
N GLU A 713 11.35 10.85 -21.88
CA GLU A 713 10.38 11.94 -22.00
C GLU A 713 10.19 12.64 -20.65
N LEU A 714 10.01 11.88 -19.57
CA LEU A 714 9.88 12.44 -18.22
C LEU A 714 11.14 13.19 -17.79
N ASN A 715 12.33 12.64 -18.02
CA ASN A 715 13.59 13.33 -17.73
C ASN A 715 13.73 14.64 -18.48
N THR A 716 13.32 14.68 -19.75
CA THR A 716 13.39 15.89 -20.57
C THR A 716 12.49 16.99 -20.00
N MET A 717 11.25 16.65 -19.63
CA MET A 717 10.33 17.58 -18.96
C MET A 717 10.90 18.08 -17.63
N LEU A 718 11.46 17.18 -16.81
CA LEU A 718 12.00 17.52 -15.49
C LEU A 718 13.31 18.31 -15.56
N LYS A 719 14.15 18.10 -16.57
CA LYS A 719 15.39 18.85 -16.78
C LYS A 719 15.09 20.33 -17.03
N SER A 720 14.11 20.63 -17.88
CA SER A 720 13.66 22.01 -18.14
C SER A 720 13.14 22.70 -16.87
N LEU A 721 12.39 21.99 -16.04
CA LEU A 721 11.88 22.50 -14.76
C LEU A 721 13.01 22.76 -13.75
N ALA A 722 13.94 21.81 -13.59
CA ALA A 722 15.08 21.95 -12.69
C ALA A 722 15.98 23.12 -13.10
N GLU A 723 16.20 23.30 -14.40
CA GLU A 723 17.01 24.38 -14.94
C GLU A 723 16.36 25.75 -14.75
N SER A 724 15.04 25.85 -15.02
CA SER A 724 14.28 27.08 -14.76
C SER A 724 14.32 27.47 -13.28
N TYR A 725 14.29 26.49 -12.37
CA TYR A 725 14.43 26.74 -10.93
C TYR A 725 15.86 27.17 -10.56
N ARG A 726 16.89 26.49 -11.11
CA ARG A 726 18.31 26.82 -10.89
C ARG A 726 18.63 28.26 -11.32
N LEU A 727 18.12 28.67 -12.48
CA LEU A 727 18.27 30.02 -13.03
C LEU A 727 17.36 31.07 -12.36
N ARG A 728 16.56 30.66 -11.36
CA ARG A 728 15.59 31.51 -10.62
C ARG A 728 14.47 32.10 -11.49
N ASN A 729 14.23 31.54 -12.68
CA ASN A 729 13.09 31.89 -13.52
C ASN A 729 11.75 31.45 -12.89
N ILE A 730 11.79 30.44 -12.01
CA ILE A 730 10.64 30.04 -11.20
C ILE A 730 11.05 29.91 -9.72
N ASN A 731 10.13 30.21 -8.82
CA ASN A 731 10.32 30.10 -7.39
C ASN A 731 9.89 28.71 -6.86
N PRO A 732 10.19 28.35 -5.58
CA PRO A 732 9.81 27.06 -4.99
C PRO A 732 8.31 26.74 -5.07
N LYS A 733 7.42 27.72 -4.92
CA LYS A 733 5.97 27.52 -5.00
C LYS A 733 5.53 27.15 -6.42
N THR A 734 6.07 27.84 -7.42
CA THR A 734 5.81 27.53 -8.83
C THR A 734 6.34 26.15 -9.19
N LEU A 735 7.55 25.80 -8.74
CA LEU A 735 8.09 24.44 -8.93
C LEU A 735 7.19 23.39 -8.28
N SER A 736 6.73 23.60 -7.04
CA SER A 736 5.80 22.71 -6.35
C SER A 736 4.50 22.50 -7.14
N SER A 737 3.90 23.59 -7.64
CA SER A 737 2.68 23.53 -8.46
C SER A 737 2.88 22.71 -9.74
N ARG A 738 4.03 22.87 -10.41
CA ARG A 738 4.38 22.09 -11.61
C ARG A 738 4.61 20.61 -11.30
N ILE A 739 5.26 20.28 -10.19
CA ILE A 739 5.44 18.90 -9.72
C ILE A 739 4.10 18.26 -9.39
N ASN A 740 3.22 18.97 -8.65
CA ASN A 740 1.87 18.48 -8.33
C ASN A 740 1.08 18.14 -9.59
N LYS A 741 1.11 19.01 -10.60
CA LYS A 741 0.45 18.76 -11.88
C LYS A 741 1.01 17.54 -12.63
N LEU A 742 2.30 17.23 -12.47
CA LEU A 742 2.89 16.00 -13.03
C LEU A 742 2.53 14.75 -12.23
N CYS A 743 2.28 14.89 -10.92
CA CYS A 743 1.84 13.79 -10.06
C CYS A 743 0.38 13.40 -10.31
N GLU A 744 -0.44 14.35 -10.77
CA GLU A 744 -1.76 14.05 -11.33
C GLU A 744 -1.60 13.18 -12.57
N LEU A 745 -2.41 12.13 -12.69
CA LEU A 745 -2.51 11.40 -13.95
C LEU A 745 -3.12 12.34 -15.01
N PRO A 746 -2.74 12.23 -16.30
CA PRO A 746 -3.21 13.15 -17.35
C PRO A 746 -4.74 13.33 -17.38
N LYS A 747 -5.18 14.58 -17.56
CA LYS A 747 -6.51 15.18 -17.29
C LYS A 747 -7.78 14.57 -17.94
N ASN A 748 -7.76 13.39 -18.55
CA ASN A 748 -9.02 12.69 -18.88
C ASN A 748 -9.64 12.02 -17.65
N LEU A 749 -9.28 12.40 -16.43
CA LEU A 749 -9.37 11.55 -15.23
C LEU A 749 -10.20 12.10 -14.05
N THR A 750 -10.84 13.28 -14.18
CA THR A 750 -11.56 13.88 -13.03
C THR A 750 -12.93 14.47 -13.33
N ASP A 751 -13.33 14.65 -14.58
CA ASP A 751 -14.66 15.19 -14.91
C ASP A 751 -15.66 14.04 -15.13
N LYS A 752 -16.09 13.41 -14.02
CA LYS A 752 -17.37 12.65 -13.83
C LYS A 752 -17.31 11.43 -12.88
N PHE A 753 -16.25 11.25 -12.09
CA PHE A 753 -16.35 10.44 -10.89
C PHE A 753 -15.78 11.19 -9.69
N ASP A 754 -16.59 11.24 -8.65
CA ASP A 754 -16.39 11.91 -7.37
C ASP A 754 -14.91 11.91 -6.94
N ALA A 755 -14.33 13.10 -6.78
CA ALA A 755 -12.93 13.34 -6.41
C ALA A 755 -12.58 12.90 -4.98
N THR A 756 -13.39 12.03 -4.38
CA THR A 756 -13.24 11.52 -3.01
C THR A 756 -12.47 10.19 -2.93
N VAL A 757 -12.27 9.48 -4.05
CA VAL A 757 -11.56 8.19 -4.08
C VAL A 757 -10.04 8.32 -4.21
N PHE A 758 -9.53 9.41 -4.79
CA PHE A 758 -8.08 9.65 -4.93
C PHE A 758 -7.38 10.15 -3.64
N HIS A 759 -8.14 10.38 -2.57
CA HIS A 759 -7.65 11.02 -1.33
C HIS A 759 -7.62 10.09 -0.11
N LYS A 760 -7.70 8.76 -0.30
CA LYS A 760 -7.65 7.76 0.77
C LYS A 760 -6.59 6.66 0.50
N ILE A 761 -5.32 7.05 0.37
CA ILE A 761 -4.17 6.20 0.75
C ILE A 761 -3.23 7.07 1.58
#